data_AF-A0A350M3G9-F1
#
_entry.id   AF-A0A350M3G9-F1
#
_cell.length_a   1.000
_cell.length_b   1.000
_cell.length_c   1.000
_cell.angle_alpha   90.00
_cell.angle_beta   90.00
_cell.angle_gamma   90.00
#
_symmetry.space_group_name_H-M   'P 1'
#
loop_
_entity.id
_entity.type
_entity.pdbx_description
1 polymer ?
#
loop_
_entity_poly.entity_id
_entity_poly.type
_entity_poly.pdbx_seq_one_letter_code
_entity_poly.pdbx_strand_id
1 'polypeptide(L)'
;MERYSNSTREVAQDGRRVALMLSISIKHPDSEGFIDAKMDGTKVTGANVSVKIDDEFMNAVKENKNYTQQFPVHGKALVQKEIDASAIWNKIIHNAWKSAEPGVLFWDTVIRESVPDSYADLGFKTVSTNPCGEIPLCPYDSCRLLAVNLYSYVDEPFTKNATFNYKKFDEHSRIGLRIMDDIVDLELEKIDRIIKKIESDPEDEDIKFTELNLWRNIRKKCIEGRRTGVGITAEGDMLAAMGVQYGSDKGLEFSVDIHKQYALSAYRSSVDLAKERGCFPIYDSVREENNPFIMRIKEADPALYTDMVKYGRRNIALLTIAPTGTTSLMTQTTSGIEPVFMISYKRRRKVNPNDKNIKVDFVDEVGDSWEEFFVFHHKFVEWLKINNYDVDEVSAMDESKLAKIIAKSPYYQATANDVDWVNKVKMQGAVQKWVDHSISVTVNVPNEVDENLISDIYVTAWESGCKGVTVYRDGSRSGVLVNEQENKEVAEDEVRETTAPKRPPVIEADILRFQNNNEKWIAVVGLLKGRPYEVFTGRAEDSFLIPPYVKTGSVIKNRTEEGKSRYDFQYKDRDGYRITINGLSRSFDQEFWNYAKLISGVLRHGMPLVSAVDMISDLHLNHESLNTWKNGVVRALKRYIPDGTKWEKETCQNCGEDSLVYEEGCLNCKSCGHSKCS
;
A
#
# COMPACT_ATOMS: atom_id res chain seq x y z
N MET A 1 -4.02 10.50 18.00
CA MET A 1 -3.90 9.44 16.97
C MET A 1 -2.59 8.67 17.08
N GLU A 2 -1.45 9.36 17.09
CA GLU A 2 -0.11 8.73 17.17
C GLU A 2 0.03 7.69 18.28
N ARG A 3 -0.40 8.01 19.51
CA ARG A 3 -0.36 7.05 20.64
C ARG A 3 -1.12 5.75 20.36
N TYR A 4 -2.30 5.82 19.75
CA TYR A 4 -3.07 4.62 19.38
C TYR A 4 -2.35 3.83 18.28
N SER A 5 -1.79 4.52 17.28
CA SER A 5 -0.97 3.90 16.24
C SER A 5 0.26 3.19 16.81
N ASN A 6 0.97 3.81 17.75
CA ASN A 6 2.17 3.24 18.37
C ASN A 6 1.83 2.06 19.28
N SER A 7 0.77 2.17 20.09
CA SER A 7 0.30 1.07 20.94
C SER A 7 -0.05 -0.18 20.11
N THR A 8 -0.63 0.01 18.91
CA THR A 8 -0.95 -1.07 17.96
C THR A 8 0.31 -1.79 17.45
N ARG A 9 1.46 -1.11 17.43
CA ARG A 9 2.75 -1.72 17.07
C ARG A 9 3.43 -2.42 18.24
N GLU A 10 3.25 -1.89 19.45
CA GLU A 10 3.85 -2.45 20.67
C GLU A 10 3.14 -3.74 21.10
N VAL A 11 1.80 -3.76 21.01
CA VAL A 11 1.00 -4.93 21.33
C VAL A 11 0.88 -5.77 20.06
N ALA A 12 1.78 -6.74 19.88
CA ALA A 12 1.74 -7.70 18.78
C ALA A 12 1.42 -9.12 19.30
N GLN A 13 0.59 -9.87 18.58
CA GLN A 13 0.33 -11.28 18.89
C GLN A 13 1.33 -12.15 18.15
N ASP A 14 2.37 -12.61 18.85
CA ASP A 14 3.33 -13.60 18.33
C ASP A 14 3.96 -13.19 16.97
N GLY A 15 4.37 -11.92 16.87
CA GLY A 15 4.95 -11.33 15.65
C GLY A 15 3.93 -10.84 14.61
N ARG A 16 2.62 -11.06 14.81
CA ARG A 16 1.56 -10.53 13.95
C ARG A 16 1.21 -9.10 14.32
N ARG A 17 1.28 -8.20 13.33
CA ARG A 17 0.86 -6.79 13.48
C ARG A 17 -0.63 -6.73 13.76
N VAL A 18 -1.03 -5.95 14.77
CA VAL A 18 -2.44 -5.65 15.04
C VAL A 18 -2.96 -4.66 13.99
N ALA A 19 -4.24 -4.79 13.64
CA ALA A 19 -4.92 -3.90 12.71
C ALA A 19 -5.78 -2.90 13.48
N LEU A 20 -5.65 -1.61 13.14
CA LEU A 20 -6.44 -0.52 13.69
C LEU A 20 -6.90 0.37 12.55
N MET A 21 -8.16 0.79 12.58
CA MET A 21 -8.65 1.87 11.74
C MET A 21 -9.14 3.01 12.63
N LEU A 22 -8.69 4.23 12.32
CA LEU A 22 -9.16 5.46 12.95
C LEU A 22 -10.13 6.14 11.99
N SER A 23 -11.24 6.67 12.51
CA SER A 23 -12.18 7.42 11.69
C SER A 23 -12.68 8.68 12.39
N ILE A 24 -12.91 9.74 11.62
CA ILE A 24 -13.46 11.02 12.09
C ILE A 24 -14.62 11.46 11.21
N SER A 25 -15.60 12.16 11.78
CA SER A 25 -16.64 12.81 10.98
C SER A 25 -16.07 14.04 10.27
N ILE A 26 -16.45 14.23 9.01
CA ILE A 26 -16.12 15.45 8.23
C ILE A 26 -16.67 16.72 8.90
N LYS A 27 -17.72 16.57 9.70
CA LYS A 27 -18.32 17.63 10.53
C LYS A 27 -17.43 18.05 11.69
N HIS A 28 -16.43 17.26 12.08
CA HIS A 28 -15.53 17.63 13.17
C HIS A 28 -14.54 18.74 12.71
N PRO A 29 -14.30 19.80 13.50
CA PRO A 29 -13.38 20.88 13.12
C PRO A 29 -11.94 20.42 12.84
N ASP A 30 -11.47 19.38 13.55
CA ASP A 30 -10.14 18.77 13.32
C ASP A 30 -10.07 17.78 12.15
N SER A 31 -11.16 17.55 11.40
CA SER A 31 -11.16 16.59 10.29
C SER A 31 -10.16 16.97 9.19
N GLU A 32 -9.92 18.25 8.98
CA GLU A 32 -8.96 18.75 8.00
C GLU A 32 -7.51 18.35 8.33
N GLY A 33 -7.12 18.40 9.61
CA GLY A 33 -5.81 17.92 10.07
C GLY A 33 -5.73 16.39 10.10
N PHE A 34 -6.86 15.72 10.34
CA PHE A 34 -6.96 14.27 10.27
C PHE A 34 -6.73 13.74 8.84
N ILE A 35 -7.24 14.44 7.81
CA ILE A 35 -7.04 14.09 6.40
C ILE A 35 -5.55 14.08 6.03
N ASP A 36 -4.74 14.95 6.64
CA ASP A 36 -3.29 15.02 6.41
C ASP A 36 -2.46 14.01 7.22
N ALA A 37 -3.09 13.23 8.12
CA ALA A 37 -2.39 12.42 9.11
C ALA A 37 -1.42 11.39 8.50
N LYS A 38 -1.59 11.05 7.22
CA LYS A 38 -0.80 10.06 6.47
C LYS A 38 0.15 10.64 5.43
N MET A 39 0.13 11.95 5.25
CA MET A 39 1.08 12.64 4.38
C MET A 39 2.48 12.64 4.97
N ASP A 40 2.57 12.61 6.31
CA ASP A 40 3.78 12.29 7.04
C ASP A 40 3.81 10.79 7.36
N GLY A 41 4.53 10.03 6.53
CA GLY A 41 4.66 8.58 6.65
C GLY A 41 5.35 8.10 7.94
N THR A 42 5.78 9.00 8.83
CA THR A 42 6.45 8.65 10.10
C THR A 42 5.53 8.65 11.32
N LYS A 43 4.39 9.35 11.28
CA LYS A 43 3.54 9.59 12.46
C LYS A 43 2.50 8.50 12.72
N VAL A 44 1.64 8.23 11.74
CA VAL A 44 0.55 7.26 11.88
C VAL A 44 0.87 6.05 11.03
N THR A 45 1.57 5.08 11.61
CA THR A 45 2.21 3.98 10.89
C THR A 45 1.65 2.59 11.25
N GLY A 46 0.78 2.51 12.26
CA GLY A 46 0.13 1.29 12.73
C GLY A 46 -1.40 1.31 12.61
N ALA A 47 -1.99 2.34 11.98
CA ALA A 47 -3.42 2.46 11.81
C ALA A 47 -3.76 2.96 10.41
N ASN A 48 -4.83 2.46 9.80
CA ASN A 48 -5.42 3.06 8.60
C ASN A 48 -6.34 4.23 9.02
N VAL A 49 -6.52 5.23 8.16
CA VAL A 49 -7.41 6.36 8.44
C VAL A 49 -8.56 6.46 7.42
N SER A 50 -9.75 6.82 7.89
CA SER A 50 -10.91 7.05 7.04
C SER A 50 -11.76 8.22 7.52
N VAL A 51 -12.41 8.92 6.60
CA VAL A 51 -13.30 10.03 6.93
C VAL A 51 -14.75 9.60 6.73
N LYS A 52 -15.58 9.87 7.74
CA LYS A 52 -17.03 9.68 7.71
C LYS A 52 -17.67 10.92 7.10
N ILE A 53 -18.12 10.75 5.87
CA ILE A 53 -18.73 11.78 5.03
C ILE A 53 -20.26 11.71 5.19
N ASP A 54 -20.90 12.85 5.41
CA ASP A 54 -22.36 12.97 5.43
C ASP A 54 -22.91 13.52 4.09
N ASP A 55 -24.22 13.31 3.86
CA ASP A 55 -24.88 13.71 2.62
C ASP A 55 -24.90 15.25 2.48
N GLU A 56 -24.93 15.99 3.60
CA GLU A 56 -24.84 17.46 3.63
C GLU A 56 -23.51 17.95 3.02
N PHE A 57 -22.39 17.34 3.40
CA PHE A 57 -21.07 17.66 2.83
C PHE A 57 -21.00 17.34 1.33
N MET A 58 -21.47 16.16 0.90
CA MET A 58 -21.43 15.78 -0.53
C MET A 58 -22.29 16.71 -1.40
N ASN A 59 -23.45 17.13 -0.91
CA ASN A 59 -24.26 18.12 -1.59
C ASN A 59 -23.56 19.49 -1.64
N ALA A 60 -22.90 19.91 -0.55
CA ALA A 60 -22.13 21.15 -0.54
C ALA A 60 -20.97 21.13 -1.56
N VAL A 61 -20.29 19.99 -1.72
CA VAL A 61 -19.26 19.80 -2.77
C VAL A 61 -19.87 19.95 -4.17
N LYS A 62 -20.98 19.25 -4.46
CA LYS A 62 -21.63 19.33 -5.78
C LYS A 62 -22.15 20.72 -6.13
N GLU A 63 -22.70 21.41 -5.14
CA GLU A 63 -23.29 22.74 -5.32
C GLU A 63 -22.27 23.88 -5.15
N ASN A 64 -21.01 23.54 -4.88
CA ASN A 64 -19.93 24.48 -4.58
C ASN A 64 -20.31 25.48 -3.48
N LYS A 65 -20.81 24.96 -2.36
CA LYS A 65 -21.25 25.72 -1.17
C LYS A 65 -20.32 25.50 0.01
N ASN A 66 -20.35 26.44 0.94
CA ASN A 66 -19.69 26.27 2.23
C ASN A 66 -20.36 25.17 3.05
N TYR A 67 -19.57 24.57 3.94
CA TYR A 67 -20.02 23.55 4.88
C TYR A 67 -19.65 23.94 6.31
N THR A 68 -20.54 23.67 7.27
CA THR A 68 -20.32 24.01 8.68
C THR A 68 -19.84 22.81 9.47
N GLN A 69 -18.59 22.87 9.92
CA GLN A 69 -18.05 21.95 10.91
C GLN A 69 -18.43 22.40 12.32
N GLN A 70 -18.66 21.45 13.23
CA GLN A 70 -18.98 21.70 14.62
C GLN A 70 -18.50 20.61 15.59
N PHE A 71 -18.26 21.03 16.82
CA PHE A 71 -18.06 20.14 17.95
C PHE A 71 -18.94 20.54 19.15
N PRO A 72 -19.60 19.59 19.85
CA PRO A 72 -19.75 18.17 19.50
C PRO A 72 -20.42 17.98 18.13
N VAL A 73 -20.07 16.89 17.43
CA VAL A 73 -20.60 16.59 16.09
C VAL A 73 -22.14 16.48 16.09
N HIS A 74 -22.70 15.96 17.19
CA HIS A 74 -24.15 15.89 17.40
C HIS A 74 -24.56 16.72 18.63
N GLY A 75 -25.69 17.42 18.52
CA GLY A 75 -26.23 18.25 19.61
C GLY A 75 -25.87 19.73 19.45
N LYS A 76 -25.88 20.46 20.57
CA LYS A 76 -25.60 21.90 20.61
C LYS A 76 -24.11 22.15 20.38
N ALA A 77 -23.78 22.88 19.32
CA ALA A 77 -22.40 23.23 19.01
C ALA A 77 -21.78 24.12 20.10
N LEU A 78 -20.57 23.75 20.52
CA LEU A 78 -19.68 24.54 21.38
C LEU A 78 -18.63 25.27 20.53
N VAL A 79 -18.21 24.65 19.43
CA VAL A 79 -17.27 25.20 18.44
C VAL A 79 -17.89 25.02 17.06
N GLN A 80 -17.79 26.04 16.21
CA GLN A 80 -18.20 25.97 14.80
C GLN A 80 -17.14 26.62 13.92
N LYS A 81 -16.98 26.08 12.71
CA LYS A 81 -16.08 26.58 11.68
C LYS A 81 -16.75 26.41 10.33
N GLU A 82 -16.88 27.49 9.57
CA GLU A 82 -17.32 27.43 8.19
C GLU A 82 -16.11 27.17 7.29
N ILE A 83 -16.26 26.24 6.34
CA ILE A 83 -15.21 25.82 5.41
C ILE A 83 -15.72 25.78 3.98
N ASP A 84 -14.80 25.87 3.02
CA ASP A 84 -15.06 25.53 1.62
C ASP A 84 -15.09 23.99 1.48
N ALA A 85 -16.26 23.43 1.16
CA ALA A 85 -16.42 21.98 1.02
C ALA A 85 -15.59 21.41 -0.14
N SER A 86 -15.52 22.13 -1.26
CA SER A 86 -14.77 21.76 -2.46
C SER A 86 -13.27 21.69 -2.17
N ALA A 87 -12.74 22.64 -1.40
CA ALA A 87 -11.34 22.64 -1.00
C ALA A 87 -10.97 21.40 -0.16
N ILE A 88 -11.82 21.04 0.81
CA ILE A 88 -11.59 19.84 1.64
C ILE A 88 -11.79 18.55 0.84
N TRP A 89 -12.74 18.52 -0.10
CA TRP A 89 -12.93 17.37 -0.97
C TRP A 89 -11.73 17.12 -1.87
N ASN A 90 -11.20 18.17 -2.52
CA ASN A 90 -9.99 18.08 -3.34
C ASN A 90 -8.79 17.61 -2.50
N LYS A 91 -8.71 18.02 -1.24
CA LYS A 91 -7.68 17.54 -0.31
C LYS A 91 -7.81 16.05 0.00
N ILE A 92 -9.03 15.54 0.22
CA ILE A 92 -9.29 14.10 0.41
C ILE A 92 -8.83 13.32 -0.83
N ILE A 93 -9.20 13.80 -2.02
CA ILE A 93 -8.82 13.18 -3.30
C ILE A 93 -7.30 13.15 -3.47
N HIS A 94 -6.63 14.30 -3.32
CA HIS A 94 -5.19 14.41 -3.47
C HIS A 94 -4.44 13.46 -2.53
N ASN A 95 -4.83 13.42 -1.25
CA ASN A 95 -4.17 12.58 -0.26
C ASN A 95 -4.41 11.09 -0.53
N ALA A 96 -5.62 10.72 -0.96
CA ALA A 96 -5.93 9.35 -1.37
C ALA A 96 -5.14 8.93 -2.63
N TRP A 97 -5.05 9.80 -3.63
CA TRP A 97 -4.24 9.58 -4.84
C TRP A 97 -2.75 9.42 -4.53
N LYS A 98 -2.24 10.18 -3.56
CA LYS A 98 -0.83 10.17 -3.17
C LYS A 98 -0.44 9.05 -2.21
N SER A 99 -1.32 8.64 -1.30
CA SER A 99 -0.98 7.77 -0.16
C SER A 99 -1.93 6.58 0.07
N ALA A 100 -2.94 6.41 -0.78
CA ALA A 100 -4.08 5.50 -0.63
C ALA A 100 -4.96 5.75 0.61
N GLU A 101 -4.76 6.86 1.33
CA GLU A 101 -5.53 7.26 2.50
C GLU A 101 -5.78 8.78 2.51
N PRO A 102 -6.89 9.27 3.10
CA PRO A 102 -7.89 8.51 3.85
C PRO A 102 -8.85 7.72 2.95
N GLY A 103 -9.37 6.61 3.47
CA GLY A 103 -10.57 5.97 2.92
C GLY A 103 -11.83 6.80 3.18
N VAL A 104 -12.90 6.55 2.43
CA VAL A 104 -14.17 7.28 2.56
C VAL A 104 -15.28 6.34 3.05
N LEU A 105 -16.02 6.79 4.07
CA LEU A 105 -17.20 6.11 4.60
C LEU A 105 -18.41 7.04 4.44
N PHE A 106 -19.41 6.64 3.66
CA PHE A 106 -20.63 7.42 3.46
C PHE A 106 -21.59 7.16 4.62
N TRP A 107 -21.44 7.96 5.68
CA TRP A 107 -21.95 7.65 7.01
C TRP A 107 -23.48 7.70 7.10
N ASP A 108 -24.10 8.62 6.36
CA ASP A 108 -25.57 8.68 6.30
C ASP A 108 -26.15 7.47 5.57
N THR A 109 -25.50 6.99 4.50
CA THR A 109 -25.85 5.73 3.84
C THR A 109 -25.66 4.54 4.77
N VAL A 110 -24.55 4.49 5.52
CA VAL A 110 -24.29 3.44 6.53
C VAL A 110 -25.43 3.38 7.55
N ILE A 111 -25.80 4.50 8.17
CA ILE A 111 -26.83 4.55 9.21
C ILE A 111 -28.21 4.23 8.61
N ARG A 112 -28.56 4.85 7.47
CA ARG A 112 -29.88 4.71 6.84
C ARG A 112 -30.18 3.27 6.44
N GLU A 113 -29.17 2.54 5.97
CA GLU A 113 -29.30 1.15 5.49
C GLU A 113 -29.04 0.11 6.61
N SER A 114 -28.59 0.53 7.78
CA SER A 114 -28.23 -0.36 8.90
C SER A 114 -29.48 -0.80 9.66
N VAL A 115 -29.76 -2.11 9.65
CA VAL A 115 -30.83 -2.71 10.47
C VAL A 115 -30.58 -2.51 11.98
N PRO A 116 -29.36 -2.68 12.52
CA PRO A 116 -29.08 -2.42 13.94
C PRO A 116 -29.38 -1.00 14.42
N ASP A 117 -29.27 0.01 13.56
CA ASP A 117 -29.53 1.40 13.94
C ASP A 117 -31.02 1.66 14.24
N SER A 118 -31.94 0.77 13.86
CA SER A 118 -33.32 0.75 14.37
C SER A 118 -33.43 0.53 15.90
N TYR A 119 -32.33 0.09 16.53
CA TYR A 119 -32.20 -0.15 17.97
C TYR A 119 -31.17 0.80 18.61
N ALA A 120 -30.94 1.98 18.01
CA ALA A 120 -29.95 2.95 18.48
C ALA A 120 -30.15 3.37 19.95
N ASP A 121 -31.39 3.53 20.40
CA ASP A 121 -31.79 3.83 21.78
C ASP A 121 -31.48 2.69 22.76
N LEU A 122 -31.34 1.46 22.28
CA LEU A 122 -30.92 0.29 23.05
C LEU A 122 -29.39 0.06 23.01
N GLY A 123 -28.65 1.07 22.53
CA GLY A 123 -27.19 1.04 22.48
C GLY A 123 -26.61 0.27 21.30
N PHE A 124 -27.37 0.14 20.21
CA PHE A 124 -26.90 -0.44 18.92
C PHE A 124 -26.57 0.62 17.87
N LYS A 125 -26.51 1.89 18.28
CA LYS A 125 -26.12 2.99 17.40
C LYS A 125 -24.72 2.74 16.83
N THR A 126 -24.60 2.79 15.51
CA THR A 126 -23.32 2.67 14.83
C THR A 126 -22.45 3.88 15.14
N VAL A 127 -21.21 3.65 15.58
CA VAL A 127 -20.26 4.72 15.94
C VAL A 127 -18.96 4.68 15.13
N SER A 128 -18.57 3.49 14.68
CA SER A 128 -17.41 3.24 13.83
C SER A 128 -17.60 1.94 13.03
N THR A 129 -16.54 1.46 12.39
CA THR A 129 -16.52 0.15 11.74
C THR A 129 -15.36 -0.68 12.31
N ASN A 130 -15.31 -1.96 11.96
CA ASN A 130 -14.11 -2.78 12.14
C ASN A 130 -12.95 -2.29 11.22
N PRO A 131 -11.72 -2.81 11.38
CA PRO A 131 -10.53 -2.33 10.65
C PRO A 131 -10.61 -2.42 9.12
N CYS A 132 -11.46 -3.30 8.58
CA CYS A 132 -11.60 -3.52 7.14
C CYS A 132 -12.80 -2.76 6.53
N GLY A 133 -13.64 -2.11 7.34
CA GLY A 133 -14.73 -1.23 6.89
C GLY A 133 -16.03 -1.94 6.49
N GLU A 134 -16.07 -3.27 6.48
CA GLU A 134 -17.21 -4.09 6.06
C GLU A 134 -18.27 -4.28 7.16
N ILE A 135 -17.94 -4.03 8.43
CA ILE A 135 -18.88 -4.14 9.54
C ILE A 135 -18.97 -2.80 10.28
N PRO A 136 -20.04 -2.03 10.07
CA PRO A 136 -20.42 -0.94 10.96
C PRO A 136 -20.84 -1.49 12.33
N LEU A 137 -20.26 -0.93 13.40
CA LEU A 137 -20.36 -1.47 14.75
C LEU A 137 -20.80 -0.40 15.77
N CYS A 138 -21.59 -0.85 16.73
CA CYS A 138 -21.78 -0.17 18.01
C CYS A 138 -20.66 -0.57 18.99
N PRO A 139 -20.51 0.12 20.14
CA PRO A 139 -19.50 -0.25 21.14
C PRO A 139 -19.63 -1.70 21.62
N TYR A 140 -18.49 -2.36 21.85
CA TYR A 140 -18.37 -3.74 22.38
C TYR A 140 -18.96 -4.85 21.52
N ASP A 141 -19.38 -4.54 20.30
CA ASP A 141 -19.89 -5.53 19.36
C ASP A 141 -18.73 -6.27 18.66
N SER A 142 -19.01 -7.45 18.12
CA SER A 142 -17.99 -8.38 17.64
C SER A 142 -18.24 -8.84 16.20
N CYS A 143 -17.15 -9.02 15.46
CA CYS A 143 -17.14 -9.43 14.06
C CYS A 143 -16.88 -10.95 13.97
N ARG A 144 -17.82 -11.68 13.36
CA ARG A 144 -17.69 -13.11 13.06
C ARG A 144 -17.90 -13.26 11.57
N LEU A 145 -16.95 -13.89 10.88
CA LEU A 145 -16.94 -13.93 9.42
C LEU A 145 -16.95 -15.35 8.87
N LEU A 146 -17.74 -15.57 7.82
CA LEU A 146 -17.70 -16.75 6.97
C LEU A 146 -17.89 -16.32 5.53
N ALA A 147 -17.15 -16.92 4.60
CA ALA A 147 -17.28 -16.62 3.17
C ALA A 147 -17.68 -17.88 2.40
N VAL A 148 -18.74 -17.78 1.61
CA VAL A 148 -19.19 -18.82 0.68
C VAL A 148 -18.50 -18.64 -0.67
N ASN A 149 -17.85 -19.68 -1.17
CA ASN A 149 -17.14 -19.65 -2.45
C ASN A 149 -18.12 -19.80 -3.63
N LEU A 150 -18.41 -18.70 -4.34
CA LEU A 150 -19.40 -18.67 -5.43
C LEU A 150 -19.03 -19.55 -6.63
N TYR A 151 -17.74 -19.72 -6.91
CA TYR A 151 -17.27 -20.60 -7.99
C TYR A 151 -17.73 -22.06 -7.78
N SER A 152 -17.90 -22.50 -6.52
CA SER A 152 -18.28 -23.88 -6.18
C SER A 152 -19.74 -24.26 -6.52
N TYR A 153 -20.52 -23.28 -7.01
CA TYR A 153 -21.90 -23.45 -7.45
C TYR A 153 -22.06 -23.33 -8.96
N VAL A 154 -20.98 -23.22 -9.71
CA VAL A 154 -21.03 -23.28 -11.18
C VAL A 154 -20.91 -24.73 -11.63
N ASP A 155 -22.00 -25.25 -12.22
CA ASP A 155 -22.03 -26.55 -12.88
C ASP A 155 -21.47 -26.41 -14.31
N GLU A 156 -20.65 -27.37 -14.75
CA GLU A 156 -19.93 -27.35 -16.05
C GLU A 156 -19.18 -26.03 -16.33
N PRO A 157 -18.31 -25.56 -15.41
CA PRO A 157 -17.64 -24.26 -15.52
C PRO A 157 -16.81 -24.16 -16.80
N PHE A 158 -16.75 -22.95 -17.37
CA PHE A 158 -16.01 -22.62 -18.59
C PHE A 158 -16.52 -23.29 -19.87
N THR A 159 -17.68 -23.94 -19.82
CA THR A 159 -18.34 -24.52 -21.00
C THR A 159 -19.52 -23.65 -21.46
N LYS A 160 -20.11 -23.97 -22.61
CA LYS A 160 -21.35 -23.32 -23.10
C LYS A 160 -22.59 -23.70 -22.28
N ASN A 161 -22.52 -24.79 -21.51
CA ASN A 161 -23.61 -25.28 -20.66
C ASN A 161 -23.46 -24.81 -19.21
N ALA A 162 -22.50 -23.92 -18.92
CA ALA A 162 -22.25 -23.45 -17.57
C ALA A 162 -23.53 -22.84 -16.96
N THR A 163 -23.94 -23.35 -15.80
CA THR A 163 -25.12 -22.87 -15.08
C THR A 163 -24.83 -22.71 -13.60
N PHE A 164 -25.51 -21.77 -12.95
CA PHE A 164 -25.38 -21.55 -11.51
C PHE A 164 -26.40 -22.39 -10.76
N ASN A 165 -25.94 -23.18 -9.80
CA ASN A 165 -26.75 -24.10 -9.02
C ASN A 165 -27.43 -23.38 -7.84
N TYR A 166 -28.51 -22.66 -8.14
CA TYR A 166 -29.29 -21.90 -7.14
C TYR A 166 -29.81 -22.76 -5.98
N LYS A 167 -30.19 -24.01 -6.24
CA LYS A 167 -30.71 -24.91 -5.20
C LYS A 167 -29.64 -25.24 -4.17
N LYS A 168 -28.46 -25.66 -4.63
CA LYS A 168 -27.31 -25.95 -3.78
C LYS A 168 -26.82 -24.68 -3.06
N PHE A 169 -26.86 -23.54 -3.75
CA PHE A 169 -26.51 -22.25 -3.17
C PHE A 169 -27.46 -21.84 -2.03
N ASP A 170 -28.79 -21.91 -2.20
CA ASP A 170 -29.77 -21.64 -1.13
C ASP A 170 -29.54 -22.54 0.08
N GLU A 171 -29.42 -23.86 -0.14
CA GLU A 171 -29.19 -24.84 0.92
C GLU A 171 -27.93 -24.51 1.74
N HIS A 172 -26.80 -24.30 1.07
CA HIS A 172 -25.54 -23.99 1.72
C HIS A 172 -25.54 -22.60 2.38
N SER A 173 -26.24 -21.62 1.81
CA SER A 173 -26.38 -20.28 2.40
C SER A 173 -27.10 -20.34 3.74
N ARG A 174 -28.17 -21.14 3.82
CA ARG A 174 -28.94 -21.35 5.04
C ARG A 174 -28.12 -22.08 6.11
N ILE A 175 -27.38 -23.11 5.70
CA ILE A 175 -26.44 -23.84 6.57
C ILE A 175 -25.32 -22.91 7.06
N GLY A 176 -24.77 -22.08 6.17
CA GLY A 176 -23.72 -21.11 6.49
C GLY A 176 -24.15 -20.16 7.60
N LEU A 177 -25.38 -19.62 7.53
CA LEU A 177 -25.89 -18.80 8.63
C LEU A 177 -26.09 -19.59 9.92
N ARG A 178 -26.58 -20.83 9.86
CA ARG A 178 -26.74 -21.67 11.05
C ARG A 178 -25.40 -21.92 11.76
N ILE A 179 -24.34 -22.20 10.99
CA ILE A 179 -22.98 -22.31 11.52
C ILE A 179 -22.56 -21.00 12.19
N MET A 180 -22.90 -19.85 11.60
CA MET A 180 -22.57 -18.56 12.20
C MET A 180 -23.32 -18.27 13.50
N ASP A 181 -24.59 -18.67 13.61
CA ASP A 181 -25.32 -18.60 14.88
C ASP A 181 -24.71 -19.55 15.94
N ASP A 182 -24.29 -20.75 15.54
CA ASP A 182 -23.58 -21.67 16.44
C ASP A 182 -22.23 -21.07 16.92
N ILE A 183 -21.52 -20.32 16.05
CA ILE A 183 -20.28 -19.61 16.42
C ILE A 183 -20.54 -18.52 17.48
N VAL A 184 -21.70 -17.85 17.46
CA VAL A 184 -22.08 -16.89 18.51
C VAL A 184 -22.11 -17.58 19.87
N ASP A 185 -22.70 -18.77 19.96
CA ASP A 185 -22.78 -19.52 21.22
C ASP A 185 -21.40 -20.03 21.67
N LEU A 186 -20.56 -20.49 20.73
CA LEU A 186 -19.18 -20.88 21.02
C LEU A 186 -18.34 -19.70 21.55
N GLU A 187 -18.53 -18.50 21.00
CA GLU A 187 -17.84 -17.31 21.49
C GLU A 187 -18.31 -16.94 22.90
N LEU A 188 -19.62 -16.98 23.16
CA LEU A 188 -20.15 -16.75 24.50
C LEU A 188 -19.55 -17.70 25.53
N GLU A 189 -19.35 -18.97 25.17
CA GLU A 189 -18.65 -19.93 26.02
C GLU A 189 -17.20 -19.50 26.33
N LYS A 190 -16.48 -18.95 25.34
CA LYS A 190 -15.13 -18.43 25.57
C LYS A 190 -15.12 -17.17 26.43
N ILE A 191 -16.05 -16.25 26.18
CA ILE A 191 -16.20 -15.04 27.00
C ILE A 191 -16.50 -15.43 28.45
N ASP A 192 -17.38 -16.41 28.68
CA ASP A 192 -17.69 -16.92 30.03
C ASP A 192 -16.47 -17.51 30.73
N ARG A 193 -15.59 -18.21 29.99
CA ARG A 193 -14.32 -18.71 30.53
C ARG A 193 -13.37 -17.57 30.91
N ILE A 194 -13.28 -16.53 30.08
CA ILE A 194 -12.44 -15.36 30.35
C ILE A 194 -12.94 -14.62 31.59
N ILE A 195 -14.25 -14.35 31.68
CA ILE A 195 -14.86 -13.71 32.85
C ILE A 195 -14.57 -14.51 34.12
N LYS A 196 -14.79 -15.84 34.10
CA LYS A 196 -14.50 -16.71 35.24
C LYS A 196 -13.02 -16.70 35.64
N LYS A 197 -12.12 -16.68 34.66
CA LYS A 197 -10.68 -16.57 34.91
C LYS A 197 -10.37 -15.27 35.64
N ILE A 198 -10.85 -14.13 35.13
CA ILE A 198 -10.64 -12.82 35.74
C ILE A 198 -11.22 -12.79 37.15
N GLU A 199 -12.44 -13.31 37.35
CA GLU A 199 -13.05 -13.38 38.69
C GLU A 199 -12.22 -14.23 39.68
N SER A 200 -11.51 -15.25 39.18
CA SER A 200 -10.62 -16.10 40.00
C SER A 200 -9.22 -15.56 40.21
N ASP A 201 -8.84 -14.48 39.52
CA ASP A 201 -7.51 -13.87 39.65
C ASP A 201 -7.31 -13.32 41.07
N PRO A 202 -6.10 -13.47 41.66
CA PRO A 202 -5.82 -13.10 43.05
C PRO A 202 -5.78 -11.59 43.30
N GLU A 203 -5.75 -10.76 42.25
CA GLU A 203 -5.76 -9.30 42.33
C GLU A 203 -7.09 -8.75 42.88
N ASP A 204 -7.01 -7.58 43.52
CA ASP A 204 -8.16 -6.87 44.07
C ASP A 204 -9.17 -6.46 42.97
N GLU A 205 -10.45 -6.34 43.36
CA GLU A 205 -11.55 -6.04 42.43
C GLU A 205 -11.34 -4.74 41.64
N ASP A 206 -10.74 -3.71 42.25
CA ASP A 206 -10.47 -2.43 41.58
C ASP A 206 -9.50 -2.56 40.41
N ILE A 207 -8.53 -3.50 40.50
CA ILE A 207 -7.56 -3.77 39.44
C ILE A 207 -8.25 -4.47 38.26
N LYS A 208 -9.12 -5.44 38.57
CA LYS A 208 -9.81 -6.28 37.59
C LYS A 208 -11.01 -5.59 36.94
N PHE A 209 -11.57 -4.57 37.59
CA PHE A 209 -12.84 -3.93 37.23
C PHE A 209 -12.94 -3.52 35.76
N THR A 210 -11.88 -2.91 35.22
CA THR A 210 -11.89 -2.41 33.82
C THR A 210 -11.99 -3.55 32.81
N GLU A 211 -11.15 -4.58 32.98
CA GLU A 211 -11.15 -5.75 32.08
C GLU A 211 -12.44 -6.56 32.22
N LEU A 212 -12.89 -6.77 33.46
CA LEU A 212 -14.12 -7.51 33.75
C LEU A 212 -15.36 -6.83 33.14
N ASN A 213 -15.47 -5.50 33.24
CA ASN A 213 -16.56 -4.76 32.62
C ASN A 213 -16.49 -4.76 31.10
N LEU A 214 -15.29 -4.71 30.50
CA LEU A 214 -15.12 -4.85 29.06
C LEU A 214 -15.74 -6.18 28.58
N TRP A 215 -15.36 -7.30 29.18
CA TRP A 215 -15.88 -8.62 28.79
C TRP A 215 -17.37 -8.79 29.08
N ARG A 216 -17.87 -8.25 30.21
CA ARG A 216 -19.31 -8.25 30.52
C ARG A 216 -20.11 -7.44 29.48
N ASN A 217 -19.59 -6.31 29.02
CA ASN A 217 -20.23 -5.50 27.98
C ASN A 217 -20.22 -6.21 26.62
N ILE A 218 -19.09 -6.82 26.24
CA ILE A 218 -18.99 -7.62 25.02
C ILE A 218 -19.99 -8.78 25.07
N ARG A 219 -20.04 -9.51 26.19
CA ARG A 219 -20.99 -10.60 26.40
C ARG A 219 -22.44 -10.13 26.24
N LYS A 220 -22.80 -9.01 26.89
CA LYS A 220 -24.14 -8.43 26.81
C LYS A 220 -24.51 -8.10 25.37
N LYS A 221 -23.64 -7.41 24.64
CA LYS A 221 -23.89 -7.04 23.24
C LYS A 221 -23.99 -8.25 22.31
N CYS A 222 -23.14 -9.25 22.52
CA CYS A 222 -23.20 -10.51 21.80
C CYS A 222 -24.55 -11.23 22.00
N ILE A 223 -25.08 -11.28 23.22
CA ILE A 223 -26.39 -11.90 23.52
C ILE A 223 -27.54 -11.08 22.92
N GLU A 224 -27.53 -9.77 23.11
CA GLU A 224 -28.61 -8.88 22.67
C GLU A 224 -28.73 -8.84 21.15
N GLY A 225 -27.61 -8.75 20.43
CA GLY A 225 -27.62 -8.59 18.96
C GLY A 225 -27.43 -9.89 18.18
N ARG A 226 -26.66 -10.85 18.71
CA ARG A 226 -26.25 -12.08 18.00
C ARG A 226 -25.76 -11.83 16.58
N ARG A 227 -25.03 -10.74 16.36
CA ARG A 227 -24.56 -10.31 15.04
C ARG A 227 -23.66 -11.37 14.38
N THR A 228 -23.83 -11.54 13.09
CA THR A 228 -23.00 -12.42 12.24
C THR A 228 -22.54 -11.68 10.99
N GLY A 229 -21.63 -12.26 10.23
CA GLY A 229 -21.07 -11.69 9.01
C GLY A 229 -20.83 -12.77 7.96
N VAL A 230 -21.91 -13.25 7.36
CA VAL A 230 -21.90 -14.23 6.28
C VAL A 230 -21.74 -13.51 4.95
N GLY A 231 -20.67 -13.83 4.22
CA GLY A 231 -20.27 -13.18 2.98
C GLY A 231 -19.95 -14.17 1.88
N ILE A 232 -19.32 -13.67 0.83
CA ILE A 232 -18.92 -14.48 -0.32
C ILE A 232 -17.45 -14.28 -0.67
N THR A 233 -16.95 -15.14 -1.55
CA THR A 233 -15.68 -14.98 -2.26
C THR A 233 -15.84 -15.55 -3.68
N ALA A 234 -14.82 -15.38 -4.53
CA ALA A 234 -14.76 -15.93 -5.88
C ALA A 234 -15.78 -15.35 -6.89
N GLU A 235 -16.26 -14.12 -6.72
CA GLU A 235 -17.24 -13.54 -7.65
C GLU A 235 -16.70 -13.38 -9.08
N GLY A 236 -15.50 -12.84 -9.22
CA GLY A 236 -14.82 -12.73 -10.52
C GLY A 236 -14.64 -14.08 -11.20
N ASP A 237 -14.26 -15.11 -10.44
CA ASP A 237 -14.11 -16.47 -10.99
C ASP A 237 -15.45 -17.13 -11.32
N MET A 238 -16.50 -16.92 -10.51
CA MET A 238 -17.84 -17.38 -10.83
C MET A 238 -18.33 -16.77 -12.15
N LEU A 239 -18.19 -15.45 -12.32
CA LEU A 239 -18.61 -14.76 -13.55
C LEU A 239 -17.84 -15.31 -14.76
N ALA A 240 -16.52 -15.43 -14.64
CA ALA A 240 -15.69 -16.01 -15.69
C ALA A 240 -16.09 -17.46 -16.02
N ALA A 241 -16.35 -18.28 -15.01
CA ALA A 241 -16.80 -19.67 -15.17
C ALA A 241 -18.16 -19.78 -15.87
N MET A 242 -19.04 -18.81 -15.65
CA MET A 242 -20.34 -18.67 -16.33
C MET A 242 -20.23 -18.07 -17.75
N GLY A 243 -19.02 -17.74 -18.21
CA GLY A 243 -18.80 -17.07 -19.49
C GLY A 243 -19.31 -15.62 -19.52
N VAL A 244 -19.41 -14.97 -18.35
CA VAL A 244 -19.87 -13.59 -18.20
C VAL A 244 -18.67 -12.71 -17.85
N GLN A 245 -18.45 -11.66 -18.63
CA GLN A 245 -17.36 -10.72 -18.38
C GLN A 245 -17.65 -9.89 -17.13
N TYR A 246 -16.69 -9.81 -16.22
CA TYR A 246 -16.77 -8.95 -15.04
C TYR A 246 -16.92 -7.48 -15.44
N GLY A 247 -17.78 -6.73 -14.74
CA GLY A 247 -18.00 -5.31 -15.01
C GLY A 247 -18.91 -5.01 -16.22
N SER A 248 -19.38 -6.03 -16.94
CA SER A 248 -20.43 -5.88 -17.97
C SER A 248 -21.82 -5.73 -17.33
N ASP A 249 -22.78 -5.14 -18.04
CA ASP A 249 -24.18 -5.01 -17.57
C ASP A 249 -24.80 -6.38 -17.23
N LYS A 250 -24.52 -7.41 -18.04
CA LYS A 250 -24.95 -8.78 -17.76
C LYS A 250 -24.32 -9.33 -16.48
N GLY A 251 -23.03 -9.05 -16.25
CA GLY A 251 -22.33 -9.44 -15.02
C GLY A 251 -22.87 -8.73 -13.79
N LEU A 252 -23.19 -7.44 -13.92
CA LEU A 252 -23.83 -6.63 -12.90
C LEU A 252 -25.19 -7.22 -12.50
N GLU A 253 -26.09 -7.42 -13.47
CA GLU A 253 -27.43 -7.98 -13.23
C GLU A 253 -27.36 -9.35 -12.56
N PHE A 254 -26.46 -10.22 -13.05
CA PHE A 254 -26.27 -11.54 -12.48
C PHE A 254 -25.72 -11.50 -11.06
N SER A 255 -24.71 -10.67 -10.78
CA SER A 255 -24.18 -10.50 -9.42
C SER A 255 -25.27 -10.01 -8.46
N VAL A 256 -26.06 -9.01 -8.86
CA VAL A 256 -27.16 -8.49 -8.04
C VAL A 256 -28.19 -9.57 -7.72
N ASP A 257 -28.54 -10.43 -8.69
CA ASP A 257 -29.44 -11.57 -8.43
C ASP A 257 -28.84 -12.57 -7.43
N ILE A 258 -27.57 -12.95 -7.57
CA ILE A 258 -26.90 -13.84 -6.63
C ILE A 258 -26.93 -13.28 -5.20
N HIS A 259 -26.58 -12.00 -5.02
CA HIS A 259 -26.59 -11.36 -3.71
C HIS A 259 -28.00 -11.18 -3.14
N LYS A 260 -28.99 -10.91 -3.99
CA LYS A 260 -30.40 -10.92 -3.60
C LYS A 260 -30.83 -12.29 -3.08
N GLN A 261 -30.55 -13.36 -3.83
CA GLN A 261 -30.87 -14.73 -3.39
C GLN A 261 -30.14 -15.07 -2.09
N TYR A 262 -28.89 -14.64 -1.94
CA TYR A 262 -28.12 -14.87 -0.73
C TYR A 262 -28.75 -14.21 0.49
N ALA A 263 -29.16 -12.94 0.33
CA ALA A 263 -29.80 -12.19 1.40
C ALA A 263 -31.12 -12.83 1.83
N LEU A 264 -31.97 -13.24 0.88
CA LEU A 264 -33.23 -13.93 1.17
C LEU A 264 -33.00 -15.27 1.87
N SER A 265 -32.01 -16.04 1.41
CA SER A 265 -31.66 -17.35 1.98
C SER A 265 -31.17 -17.20 3.43
N ALA A 266 -30.25 -16.26 3.68
CA ALA A 266 -29.74 -15.98 5.00
C ALA A 266 -30.86 -15.48 5.93
N TYR A 267 -31.64 -14.48 5.54
CA TYR A 267 -32.73 -13.98 6.37
C TYR A 267 -33.77 -15.06 6.68
N ARG A 268 -34.11 -15.92 5.71
CA ARG A 268 -34.99 -17.07 5.95
C ARG A 268 -34.40 -18.05 6.96
N SER A 269 -33.11 -18.38 6.86
CA SER A 269 -32.45 -19.23 7.84
C SER A 269 -32.47 -18.61 9.25
N SER A 270 -32.29 -17.29 9.38
CA SER A 270 -32.38 -16.61 10.69
C SER A 270 -33.78 -16.68 11.30
N VAL A 271 -34.81 -16.59 10.46
CA VAL A 271 -36.21 -16.74 10.90
C VAL A 271 -36.51 -18.16 11.32
N ASP A 272 -36.01 -19.16 10.59
CA ASP A 272 -36.20 -20.55 10.96
C ASP A 272 -35.45 -20.88 12.26
N LEU A 273 -34.25 -20.34 12.45
CA LEU A 273 -33.54 -20.41 13.72
C LEU A 273 -34.30 -19.69 14.85
N ALA A 274 -35.01 -18.61 14.55
CA ALA A 274 -35.86 -17.94 15.54
C ALA A 274 -37.06 -18.83 15.94
N LYS A 275 -37.65 -19.58 15.01
CA LYS A 275 -38.69 -20.58 15.31
C LYS A 275 -38.15 -21.71 16.20
N GLU A 276 -36.92 -22.16 15.93
CA GLU A 276 -36.28 -23.27 16.65
C GLU A 276 -35.74 -22.87 18.03
N ARG A 277 -35.12 -21.70 18.13
CA ARG A 277 -34.26 -21.29 19.27
C ARG A 277 -34.68 -19.97 19.92
N GLY A 278 -35.70 -19.29 19.38
CA GLY A 278 -36.12 -17.94 19.76
C GLY A 278 -35.43 -16.83 18.96
N CYS A 279 -36.06 -15.68 18.79
CA CYS A 279 -35.42 -14.51 18.18
C CYS A 279 -34.31 -13.91 19.07
N PHE A 280 -33.52 -12.97 18.54
CA PHE A 280 -32.59 -12.22 19.39
C PHE A 280 -33.37 -11.39 20.44
N PRO A 281 -32.86 -11.23 21.67
CA PRO A 281 -33.68 -10.79 22.81
C PRO A 281 -34.37 -9.43 22.68
N ILE A 282 -33.78 -8.51 21.90
CA ILE A 282 -34.31 -7.14 21.74
C ILE A 282 -35.06 -6.94 20.42
N TYR A 283 -35.37 -8.01 19.68
CA TYR A 283 -36.07 -7.93 18.40
C TYR A 283 -37.43 -7.27 18.53
N ASP A 284 -37.73 -6.35 17.61
CA ASP A 284 -39.04 -5.70 17.48
C ASP A 284 -39.30 -5.34 16.01
N SER A 285 -40.32 -5.96 15.41
CA SER A 285 -40.67 -5.73 14.01
C SER A 285 -41.11 -4.30 13.71
N VAL A 286 -41.68 -3.58 14.69
CA VAL A 286 -42.17 -2.20 14.50
C VAL A 286 -41.00 -1.24 14.32
N ARG A 287 -39.89 -1.46 15.05
CA ARG A 287 -38.67 -0.65 14.93
C ARG A 287 -38.03 -0.72 13.54
N GLU A 288 -38.26 -1.83 12.85
CA GLU A 288 -37.65 -2.14 11.56
C GLU A 288 -38.58 -1.87 10.36
N GLU A 289 -39.84 -1.51 10.60
CA GLU A 289 -40.87 -1.44 9.54
C GLU A 289 -40.54 -0.44 8.43
N ASN A 290 -39.76 0.59 8.75
CA ASN A 290 -39.34 1.66 7.83
C ASN A 290 -37.87 1.52 7.41
N ASN A 291 -37.17 0.46 7.83
CA ASN A 291 -35.78 0.26 7.43
C ASN A 291 -35.71 -0.10 5.93
N PRO A 292 -34.93 0.62 5.10
CA PRO A 292 -34.87 0.39 3.66
C PRO A 292 -34.44 -1.03 3.26
N PHE A 293 -33.50 -1.63 3.99
CA PHE A 293 -33.06 -3.00 3.73
C PHE A 293 -34.19 -4.00 3.98
N ILE A 294 -34.90 -3.86 5.10
CA ILE A 294 -36.04 -4.73 5.44
C ILE A 294 -37.19 -4.56 4.46
N MET A 295 -37.45 -3.34 4.00
CA MET A 295 -38.44 -3.08 2.96
C MET A 295 -38.08 -3.74 1.63
N ARG A 296 -36.80 -3.76 1.23
CA ARG A 296 -36.35 -4.52 0.04
C ARG A 296 -36.56 -6.03 0.20
N ILE A 297 -36.32 -6.58 1.40
CA ILE A 297 -36.62 -7.99 1.69
C ILE A 297 -38.14 -8.25 1.58
N LYS A 298 -38.98 -7.35 2.11
CA LYS A 298 -40.44 -7.44 2.03
C LYS A 298 -40.95 -7.43 0.59
N GLU A 299 -40.40 -6.56 -0.25
CA GLU A 299 -40.77 -6.49 -1.67
C GLU A 299 -40.34 -7.75 -2.43
N ALA A 300 -39.14 -8.26 -2.14
CA ALA A 300 -38.61 -9.44 -2.82
C ALA A 300 -39.25 -10.75 -2.36
N ASP A 301 -39.62 -10.86 -1.08
CA ASP A 301 -40.26 -12.03 -0.50
C ASP A 301 -41.23 -11.64 0.64
N PRO A 302 -42.51 -11.36 0.30
CA PRO A 302 -43.54 -11.00 1.28
C PRO A 302 -43.82 -12.09 2.31
N ALA A 303 -43.62 -13.37 1.95
CA ALA A 303 -43.84 -14.49 2.86
C ALA A 303 -42.74 -14.56 3.93
N LEU A 304 -41.48 -14.35 3.54
CA LEU A 304 -40.36 -14.20 4.47
C LEU A 304 -40.62 -13.04 5.44
N TYR A 305 -41.03 -11.87 4.94
CA TYR A 305 -41.35 -10.74 5.82
C TYR A 305 -42.49 -11.05 6.81
N THR A 306 -43.54 -11.74 6.35
CA THR A 306 -44.66 -12.16 7.23
C THR A 306 -44.16 -13.08 8.34
N ASP A 307 -43.31 -14.05 8.01
CA ASP A 307 -42.69 -14.94 8.99
C ASP A 307 -41.72 -14.19 9.92
N MET A 308 -40.97 -13.21 9.41
CA MET A 308 -40.12 -12.34 10.24
C MET A 308 -40.95 -11.58 11.28
N VAL A 309 -42.06 -10.97 10.89
CA VAL A 309 -42.95 -10.27 11.84
C VAL A 309 -43.54 -11.24 12.87
N LYS A 310 -43.88 -12.46 12.45
CA LYS A 310 -44.53 -13.45 13.31
C LYS A 310 -43.59 -14.12 14.31
N TYR A 311 -42.39 -14.50 13.87
CA TYR A 311 -41.46 -15.32 14.65
C TYR A 311 -40.18 -14.59 15.06
N GLY A 312 -39.91 -13.44 14.45
CA GLY A 312 -38.66 -12.71 14.57
C GLY A 312 -37.52 -13.31 13.77
N ARG A 313 -36.33 -12.73 13.95
CA ARG A 313 -35.05 -13.25 13.42
C ARG A 313 -34.11 -13.60 14.56
N ARG A 314 -33.20 -14.55 14.35
CA ARG A 314 -32.23 -14.97 15.36
C ARG A 314 -31.06 -13.99 15.51
N ASN A 315 -30.79 -13.17 14.49
CA ASN A 315 -29.62 -12.30 14.42
C ASN A 315 -30.05 -10.88 14.00
N ILE A 316 -29.44 -9.84 14.61
CA ILE A 316 -29.75 -8.43 14.33
C ILE A 316 -29.30 -7.97 12.94
N ALA A 317 -28.17 -8.49 12.48
CA ALA A 317 -27.58 -8.27 11.15
C ALA A 317 -26.72 -9.49 10.77
N LEU A 318 -26.63 -9.78 9.47
CA LEU A 318 -26.25 -11.11 8.99
C LEU A 318 -25.19 -11.13 7.90
N LEU A 319 -25.16 -10.13 7.03
CA LEU A 319 -24.50 -10.19 5.73
C LEU A 319 -23.40 -9.14 5.64
N THR A 320 -22.19 -9.56 5.27
CA THR A 320 -21.07 -8.66 5.02
C THR A 320 -20.14 -9.28 3.99
N ILE A 321 -19.48 -8.46 3.18
CA ILE A 321 -18.44 -8.94 2.27
C ILE A 321 -17.10 -8.47 2.81
N ALA A 322 -16.44 -9.36 3.55
CA ALA A 322 -15.13 -9.10 4.11
C ALA A 322 -14.02 -9.34 3.08
N PRO A 323 -12.82 -8.76 3.29
CA PRO A 323 -11.65 -9.12 2.51
C PRO A 323 -11.33 -10.61 2.72
N THR A 324 -11.22 -11.34 1.61
CA THR A 324 -10.91 -12.78 1.66
C THR A 324 -9.47 -13.06 1.22
N GLY A 325 -8.52 -12.16 1.46
CA GLY A 325 -7.15 -12.31 0.93
C GLY A 325 -6.51 -13.67 1.23
N THR A 326 -6.52 -14.13 2.48
CA THR A 326 -5.96 -15.45 2.83
C THR A 326 -6.87 -16.60 2.41
N THR A 327 -8.19 -16.46 2.57
CA THR A 327 -9.15 -17.53 2.27
C THR A 327 -9.29 -17.77 0.77
N SER A 328 -9.23 -16.74 -0.05
CA SER A 328 -9.25 -16.82 -1.52
C SER A 328 -7.96 -17.45 -2.06
N LEU A 329 -6.81 -17.21 -1.41
CA LEU A 329 -5.57 -17.92 -1.73
C LEU A 329 -5.69 -19.42 -1.42
N MET A 330 -6.31 -19.79 -0.29
CA MET A 330 -6.56 -21.20 0.06
C MET A 330 -7.50 -21.88 -0.93
N THR A 331 -8.54 -21.18 -1.41
CA THR A 331 -9.46 -21.70 -2.42
C THR A 331 -8.97 -21.52 -3.85
N GLN A 332 -7.84 -20.85 -4.04
CA GLN A 332 -7.26 -20.50 -5.34
C GLN A 332 -8.25 -19.74 -6.26
N THR A 333 -8.98 -18.79 -5.69
CA THR A 333 -10.00 -17.97 -6.37
C THR A 333 -9.79 -16.47 -6.16
N THR A 334 -10.57 -15.64 -6.85
CA THR A 334 -10.67 -14.20 -6.57
C THR A 334 -11.22 -13.92 -5.18
N SER A 335 -10.88 -12.75 -4.62
CA SER A 335 -11.27 -12.34 -3.27
C SER A 335 -12.58 -11.55 -3.30
N GLY A 336 -13.51 -11.82 -2.37
CA GLY A 336 -14.76 -11.09 -2.21
C GLY A 336 -15.52 -10.95 -3.53
N ILE A 337 -15.88 -9.71 -3.85
CA ILE A 337 -16.48 -9.31 -5.13
C ILE A 337 -15.43 -8.86 -6.16
N GLU A 338 -14.14 -9.01 -5.89
CA GLU A 338 -13.09 -8.47 -6.75
C GLU A 338 -12.91 -9.28 -8.04
N PRO A 339 -12.52 -8.61 -9.14
CA PRO A 339 -12.03 -9.30 -10.33
C PRO A 339 -10.69 -10.00 -10.05
N VAL A 340 -10.22 -10.79 -11.02
CA VAL A 340 -8.86 -11.33 -10.97
C VAL A 340 -7.87 -10.17 -10.94
N PHE A 341 -6.90 -10.21 -10.02
CA PHE A 341 -5.88 -9.16 -9.94
C PHE A 341 -5.01 -9.14 -11.21
N MET A 342 -4.39 -10.28 -11.53
CA MET A 342 -3.65 -10.51 -12.77
C MET A 342 -3.88 -11.94 -13.26
N ILE A 343 -4.07 -12.12 -14.57
CA ILE A 343 -4.26 -13.44 -15.19
C ILE A 343 -2.93 -14.19 -15.28
N SER A 344 -1.86 -13.45 -15.56
CA SER A 344 -0.51 -13.97 -15.70
C SER A 344 0.51 -12.97 -15.18
N TYR A 345 1.55 -13.44 -14.50
CA TYR A 345 2.74 -12.66 -14.19
C TYR A 345 4.00 -13.48 -14.45
N LYS A 346 5.11 -12.83 -14.79
CA LYS A 346 6.37 -13.53 -15.01
C LYS A 346 7.03 -13.85 -13.69
N ARG A 347 7.62 -15.04 -13.59
CA ARG A 347 8.49 -15.42 -12.50
C ARG A 347 9.84 -15.86 -13.06
N ARG A 348 10.91 -15.47 -12.36
CA ARG A 348 12.28 -15.88 -12.65
C ARG A 348 12.67 -17.06 -11.77
N ARG A 349 13.17 -18.13 -12.41
CA ARG A 349 13.84 -19.25 -11.73
C ARG A 349 15.30 -19.26 -12.12
N LYS A 350 16.19 -19.34 -11.13
CA LYS A 350 17.63 -19.49 -11.36
C LYS A 350 17.88 -20.88 -11.94
N VAL A 351 18.65 -20.94 -13.02
CA VAL A 351 18.93 -22.18 -13.75
C VAL A 351 20.42 -22.34 -14.04
N ASN A 352 20.89 -23.58 -14.18
CA ASN A 352 22.26 -23.87 -14.56
C ASN A 352 22.34 -24.04 -16.09
N PRO A 353 23.18 -23.27 -16.80
CA PRO A 353 23.34 -23.38 -18.25
C PRO A 353 23.73 -24.78 -18.76
N ASN A 354 24.28 -25.62 -17.89
CA ASN A 354 24.78 -26.95 -18.25
C ASN A 354 23.73 -28.08 -18.12
N ASP A 355 22.55 -27.80 -17.57
CA ASP A 355 21.49 -28.81 -17.45
C ASP A 355 20.80 -29.04 -18.81
N LYS A 356 20.44 -30.31 -19.07
CA LYS A 356 19.71 -30.67 -20.30
C LYS A 356 18.24 -30.25 -20.14
N ASN A 357 17.70 -29.54 -21.13
CA ASN A 357 16.33 -28.99 -21.21
C ASN A 357 16.08 -27.69 -20.42
N ILE A 358 17.05 -26.79 -20.36
CA ILE A 358 16.87 -25.47 -19.76
C ILE A 358 16.91 -24.37 -20.82
N LYS A 359 15.94 -23.45 -20.77
CA LYS A 359 15.96 -22.21 -21.55
C LYS A 359 16.51 -21.07 -20.70
N VAL A 360 17.52 -20.37 -21.19
CA VAL A 360 18.05 -19.16 -20.53
C VAL A 360 17.42 -17.95 -21.20
N ASP A 361 16.49 -17.31 -20.51
CA ASP A 361 15.77 -16.13 -21.01
C ASP A 361 16.44 -14.82 -20.58
N PHE A 362 17.04 -14.83 -19.39
CA PHE A 362 17.65 -13.65 -18.79
C PHE A 362 18.96 -14.04 -18.09
N VAL A 363 20.02 -13.26 -18.28
CA VAL A 363 21.26 -13.38 -17.50
C VAL A 363 21.41 -12.09 -16.72
N ASP A 364 21.50 -12.19 -15.41
CA ASP A 364 21.61 -10.99 -14.57
C ASP A 364 23.03 -10.39 -14.60
N GLU A 365 23.17 -9.25 -13.94
CA GLU A 365 24.42 -8.50 -13.90
C GLU A 365 25.59 -9.19 -13.18
N VAL A 366 25.32 -10.29 -12.44
CA VAL A 366 26.34 -11.12 -11.77
C VAL A 366 26.63 -12.41 -12.54
N GLY A 367 25.98 -12.62 -13.69
CA GLY A 367 26.21 -13.76 -14.59
C GLY A 367 25.36 -14.99 -14.26
N ASP A 368 24.40 -14.87 -13.34
CA ASP A 368 23.46 -15.95 -13.07
C ASP A 368 22.45 -16.04 -14.22
N SER A 369 22.19 -17.26 -14.67
CA SER A 369 21.22 -17.55 -15.73
C SER A 369 19.85 -17.82 -15.12
N TRP A 370 18.84 -17.23 -15.73
CA TRP A 370 17.46 -17.28 -15.29
C TRP A 370 16.57 -17.72 -16.45
N GLU A 371 15.61 -18.57 -16.11
CA GLU A 371 14.49 -18.92 -16.97
C GLU A 371 13.28 -18.11 -16.51
N GLU A 372 12.60 -17.49 -17.47
CA GLU A 372 11.38 -16.73 -17.25
C GLU A 372 10.18 -17.56 -17.73
N PHE A 373 9.20 -17.73 -16.85
CA PHE A 373 7.95 -18.40 -17.21
C PHE A 373 6.76 -17.66 -16.60
N PHE A 374 5.62 -17.78 -17.26
CA PHE A 374 4.37 -17.22 -16.75
C PHE A 374 3.80 -18.11 -15.64
N VAL A 375 3.42 -17.47 -14.55
CA VAL A 375 2.54 -18.05 -13.54
C VAL A 375 1.14 -17.52 -13.79
N PHE A 376 0.19 -18.45 -13.94
CA PHE A 376 -1.20 -18.14 -14.27
C PHE A 376 -2.11 -18.18 -13.05
N HIS A 377 -3.19 -17.40 -13.11
CA HIS A 377 -4.32 -17.55 -12.20
C HIS A 377 -4.89 -18.97 -12.31
N HIS A 378 -5.14 -19.62 -11.17
CA HIS A 378 -5.47 -21.05 -11.12
C HIS A 378 -6.73 -21.38 -11.93
N LYS A 379 -7.75 -20.51 -11.89
CA LYS A 379 -8.98 -20.72 -12.66
C LYS A 379 -8.83 -20.45 -14.16
N PHE A 380 -7.85 -19.63 -14.55
CA PHE A 380 -7.45 -19.53 -15.96
C PHE A 380 -6.77 -20.81 -16.45
N VAL A 381 -5.95 -21.48 -15.62
CA VAL A 381 -5.37 -22.79 -15.95
C VAL A 381 -6.46 -23.84 -16.16
N GLU A 382 -7.51 -23.84 -15.33
CA GLU A 382 -8.67 -24.73 -15.52
C GLU A 382 -9.38 -24.43 -16.84
N TRP A 383 -9.62 -23.16 -17.17
CA TRP A 383 -10.18 -22.74 -18.46
C TRP A 383 -9.33 -23.23 -19.65
N LEU A 384 -8.00 -23.11 -19.57
CA LEU A 384 -7.08 -23.60 -20.62
C LEU A 384 -7.26 -25.10 -20.86
N LYS A 385 -7.25 -25.90 -19.79
CA LYS A 385 -7.40 -27.37 -19.87
C LYS A 385 -8.74 -27.77 -20.50
N ILE A 386 -9.83 -27.12 -20.08
CA ILE A 386 -11.19 -27.41 -20.60
C ILE A 386 -11.29 -27.04 -22.08
N ASN A 387 -10.56 -26.01 -22.54
CA ASN A 387 -10.53 -25.58 -23.93
C ASN A 387 -9.42 -26.25 -24.76
N ASN A 388 -8.85 -27.36 -24.27
CA ASN A 388 -7.82 -28.18 -24.93
C ASN A 388 -6.52 -27.41 -25.25
N TYR A 389 -6.13 -26.46 -24.42
CA TYR A 389 -4.79 -25.87 -24.46
C TYR A 389 -3.83 -26.66 -23.57
N ASP A 390 -2.62 -26.90 -24.07
CA ASP A 390 -1.52 -27.40 -23.24
C ASP A 390 -0.96 -26.25 -22.38
N VAL A 391 -0.98 -26.41 -21.06
CA VAL A 391 -0.60 -25.36 -20.12
C VAL A 391 0.89 -25.06 -20.19
N ASP A 392 1.72 -26.07 -20.39
CA ASP A 392 3.18 -25.92 -20.43
C ASP A 392 3.57 -25.18 -21.72
N GLU A 393 2.95 -25.53 -22.85
CA GLU A 393 3.12 -24.80 -24.11
C GLU A 393 2.70 -23.34 -23.97
N VAL A 394 1.52 -23.07 -23.40
CA VAL A 394 1.01 -21.70 -23.20
C VAL A 394 1.90 -20.89 -22.26
N SER A 395 2.44 -21.52 -21.20
CA SER A 395 3.36 -20.87 -20.26
C SER A 395 4.70 -20.46 -20.88
N ALA A 396 5.12 -21.16 -21.94
CA ALA A 396 6.35 -20.90 -22.68
C ALA A 396 6.17 -19.97 -23.89
N MET A 397 4.93 -19.53 -24.20
CA MET A 397 4.66 -18.63 -25.31
C MET A 397 5.18 -17.21 -25.07
N ASP A 398 5.41 -16.48 -26.16
CA ASP A 398 5.62 -15.03 -26.10
C ASP A 398 4.34 -14.28 -25.71
N GLU A 399 4.51 -13.06 -25.18
CA GLU A 399 3.40 -12.20 -24.71
C GLU A 399 2.34 -11.97 -25.79
N SER A 400 2.73 -11.81 -27.05
CA SER A 400 1.81 -11.51 -28.14
C SER A 400 0.85 -12.68 -28.43
N LYS A 401 1.34 -13.92 -28.31
CA LYS A 401 0.53 -15.13 -28.46
C LYS A 401 -0.31 -15.38 -27.22
N LEU A 402 0.26 -15.19 -26.03
CA LEU A 402 -0.48 -15.31 -24.77
C LEU A 402 -1.66 -14.34 -24.73
N ALA A 403 -1.47 -13.08 -25.15
CA ALA A 403 -2.53 -12.08 -25.22
C ALA A 403 -3.70 -12.53 -26.13
N LYS A 404 -3.41 -13.20 -27.25
CA LYS A 404 -4.45 -13.76 -28.14
C LYS A 404 -5.23 -14.91 -27.50
N ILE A 405 -4.61 -15.67 -26.60
CA ILE A 405 -5.28 -16.74 -25.85
C ILE A 405 -6.13 -16.13 -24.74
N ILE A 406 -5.58 -15.19 -23.97
CA ILE A 406 -6.29 -14.44 -22.93
C ILE A 406 -7.53 -13.75 -23.53
N ALA A 407 -7.41 -13.14 -24.72
CA ALA A 407 -8.51 -12.48 -25.43
C ALA A 407 -9.70 -13.39 -25.77
N LYS A 408 -9.50 -14.71 -25.81
CA LYS A 408 -10.58 -15.69 -26.00
C LYS A 408 -11.21 -16.14 -24.68
N SER A 409 -10.57 -15.82 -23.56
CA SER A 409 -11.04 -16.23 -22.24
C SER A 409 -12.02 -15.22 -21.66
N PRO A 410 -12.91 -15.66 -20.75
CA PRO A 410 -13.81 -14.76 -20.01
C PRO A 410 -13.09 -13.74 -19.10
N TYR A 411 -11.77 -13.87 -18.93
CA TYR A 411 -10.96 -12.96 -18.12
C TYR A 411 -10.43 -11.75 -18.93
N TYR A 412 -10.61 -11.73 -20.25
CA TYR A 412 -10.21 -10.57 -21.06
C TYR A 412 -10.96 -9.31 -20.64
N GLN A 413 -10.23 -8.21 -20.40
CA GLN A 413 -10.79 -6.94 -19.91
C GLN A 413 -11.62 -7.09 -18.62
N ALA A 414 -11.25 -8.07 -17.78
CA ALA A 414 -11.92 -8.39 -16.53
C ALA A 414 -10.91 -8.53 -15.37
N THR A 415 -9.75 -7.88 -15.50
CA THR A 415 -8.73 -7.81 -14.46
C THR A 415 -8.86 -6.53 -13.64
N ALA A 416 -8.16 -6.44 -12.51
CA ALA A 416 -8.15 -5.23 -11.69
C ALA A 416 -7.65 -3.97 -12.44
N ASN A 417 -6.76 -4.14 -13.44
CA ASN A 417 -6.18 -3.04 -14.21
C ASN A 417 -6.97 -2.69 -15.49
N ASP A 418 -7.76 -3.61 -16.01
CA ASP A 418 -8.46 -3.42 -17.31
C ASP A 418 -9.96 -3.15 -17.15
N VAL A 419 -10.51 -3.33 -15.94
CA VAL A 419 -11.95 -3.14 -15.69
C VAL A 419 -12.32 -1.67 -15.69
N ASP A 420 -13.51 -1.35 -16.21
CA ASP A 420 -14.13 -0.05 -16.00
C ASP A 420 -14.40 0.17 -14.49
N TRP A 421 -13.59 1.01 -13.86
CA TRP A 421 -13.66 1.27 -12.41
C TRP A 421 -14.97 1.93 -11.98
N VAL A 422 -15.59 2.75 -12.84
CA VAL A 422 -16.87 3.40 -12.55
C VAL A 422 -17.98 2.35 -12.55
N ASN A 423 -18.00 1.44 -13.54
CA ASN A 423 -18.97 0.35 -13.57
C ASN A 423 -18.73 -0.65 -12.44
N LYS A 424 -17.47 -0.91 -12.05
CA LYS A 424 -17.14 -1.70 -10.86
C LYS A 424 -17.77 -1.08 -9.59
N VAL A 425 -17.71 0.24 -9.43
CA VAL A 425 -18.31 0.93 -8.29
C VAL A 425 -19.84 0.88 -8.34
N LYS A 426 -20.46 1.02 -9.52
CA LYS A 426 -21.91 0.83 -9.67
C LYS A 426 -22.32 -0.59 -9.29
N MET A 427 -21.51 -1.59 -9.64
CA MET A 427 -21.70 -2.98 -9.23
C MET A 427 -21.61 -3.15 -7.73
N GLN A 428 -20.60 -2.57 -7.08
CA GLN A 428 -20.51 -2.55 -5.62
C GLN A 428 -21.78 -1.92 -5.01
N GLY A 429 -22.24 -0.77 -5.49
CA GLY A 429 -23.44 -0.10 -4.97
C GLY A 429 -24.72 -0.91 -5.19
N ALA A 430 -24.86 -1.58 -6.33
CA ALA A 430 -26.01 -2.44 -6.61
C ALA A 430 -26.04 -3.68 -5.71
N VAL A 431 -24.89 -4.32 -5.50
CA VAL A 431 -24.71 -5.45 -4.58
C VAL A 431 -24.92 -5.02 -3.13
N GLN A 432 -24.44 -3.82 -2.74
CA GLN A 432 -24.53 -3.27 -1.39
C GLN A 432 -25.98 -3.20 -0.87
N LYS A 433 -26.97 -3.06 -1.75
CA LYS A 433 -28.40 -3.05 -1.40
C LYS A 433 -28.87 -4.37 -0.75
N TRP A 434 -28.16 -5.46 -1.01
CA TRP A 434 -28.44 -6.80 -0.48
C TRP A 434 -27.43 -7.23 0.60
N VAL A 435 -26.63 -6.30 1.11
CA VAL A 435 -25.71 -6.51 2.23
C VAL A 435 -26.06 -5.56 3.39
N ASP A 436 -26.53 -6.11 4.51
CA ASP A 436 -27.03 -5.33 5.66
C ASP A 436 -25.91 -4.65 6.47
N HIS A 437 -24.68 -5.18 6.44
CA HIS A 437 -23.49 -4.48 6.93
C HIS A 437 -22.87 -3.58 5.86
N SER A 438 -21.70 -3.93 5.31
CA SER A 438 -20.98 -3.17 4.28
C SER A 438 -20.11 -4.15 3.47
N ILE A 439 -19.44 -3.63 2.45
CA ILE A 439 -18.55 -4.37 1.57
C ILE A 439 -17.16 -3.76 1.70
N SER A 440 -16.15 -4.59 1.98
CA SER A 440 -14.75 -4.18 1.88
C SER A 440 -14.21 -4.61 0.53
N VAL A 441 -14.05 -3.65 -0.36
CA VAL A 441 -13.44 -3.83 -1.67
C VAL A 441 -12.54 -2.65 -1.97
N THR A 442 -11.36 -2.93 -2.51
CA THR A 442 -10.43 -1.89 -2.94
C THR A 442 -10.59 -1.65 -4.44
N VAL A 443 -10.74 -0.39 -4.83
CA VAL A 443 -10.67 0.03 -6.23
C VAL A 443 -9.20 0.24 -6.57
N ASN A 444 -8.57 -0.82 -7.06
CA ASN A 444 -7.20 -0.78 -7.57
C ASN A 444 -7.18 -0.08 -8.94
N VAL A 445 -6.40 0.98 -9.07
CA VAL A 445 -6.25 1.78 -10.29
C VAL A 445 -4.77 1.88 -10.69
N PRO A 446 -4.46 1.98 -12.00
CA PRO A 446 -3.08 2.10 -12.51
C PRO A 446 -2.35 3.33 -11.98
N ASN A 447 -1.01 3.35 -12.07
CA ASN A 447 -0.19 4.46 -11.54
C ASN A 447 -0.47 5.78 -12.27
N GLU A 448 -0.80 5.72 -13.56
CA GLU A 448 -0.92 6.86 -14.46
C GLU A 448 -2.21 7.64 -14.30
N VAL A 449 -3.16 7.13 -13.50
CA VAL A 449 -4.46 7.79 -13.31
C VAL A 449 -4.30 9.13 -12.58
N ASP A 450 -5.11 10.10 -12.99
CA ASP A 450 -5.15 11.42 -12.39
C ASP A 450 -6.08 11.48 -11.16
N GLU A 451 -6.07 12.63 -10.47
CA GLU A 451 -6.95 12.89 -9.34
C GLU A 451 -8.44 12.96 -9.74
N ASN A 452 -8.74 13.33 -10.99
CA ASN A 452 -10.11 13.44 -11.47
C ASN A 452 -10.81 12.08 -11.46
N LEU A 453 -10.13 11.02 -11.92
CA LEU A 453 -10.69 9.67 -11.87
C LEU A 453 -11.01 9.23 -10.43
N ILE A 454 -10.18 9.61 -9.46
CA ILE A 454 -10.43 9.29 -8.04
C ILE A 454 -11.67 10.03 -7.54
N SER A 455 -11.84 11.30 -7.94
CA SER A 455 -13.06 12.07 -7.67
C SER A 455 -14.29 11.37 -8.26
N ASP A 456 -14.23 10.96 -9.53
CA ASP A 456 -15.33 10.30 -10.23
C ASP A 456 -15.71 8.97 -9.55
N ILE A 457 -14.73 8.19 -9.12
CA ILE A 457 -14.94 6.95 -8.35
C ILE A 457 -15.67 7.24 -7.05
N TYR A 458 -15.25 8.25 -6.29
CA TYR A 458 -15.87 8.59 -5.00
C TYR A 458 -17.28 9.17 -5.15
N VAL A 459 -17.49 10.08 -6.10
CA VAL A 459 -18.82 10.65 -6.37
C VAL A 459 -19.77 9.55 -6.87
N THR A 460 -19.31 8.69 -7.79
CA THR A 460 -20.11 7.54 -8.27
C THR A 460 -20.45 6.60 -7.12
N ALA A 461 -19.51 6.34 -6.21
CA ALA A 461 -19.75 5.47 -5.06
C ALA A 461 -20.85 6.01 -4.15
N TRP A 462 -20.82 7.31 -3.87
CA TRP A 462 -21.86 7.98 -3.10
C TRP A 462 -23.23 7.90 -3.79
N GLU A 463 -23.30 8.27 -5.07
CA GLU A 463 -24.54 8.25 -5.86
C GLU A 463 -25.11 6.84 -6.02
N SER A 464 -24.25 5.82 -6.10
CA SER A 464 -24.63 4.42 -6.23
C SER A 464 -25.10 3.80 -4.91
N GLY A 465 -25.00 4.52 -3.78
CA GLY A 465 -25.40 4.04 -2.47
C GLY A 465 -24.38 3.10 -1.81
N CYS A 466 -23.09 3.22 -2.16
CA CYS A 466 -22.03 2.52 -1.43
C CYS A 466 -21.98 3.01 0.02
N LYS A 467 -21.60 2.13 0.95
CA LYS A 467 -21.42 2.48 2.37
C LYS A 467 -19.99 2.95 2.67
N GLY A 468 -19.03 2.52 1.87
CA GLY A 468 -17.66 3.00 1.90
C GLY A 468 -16.92 2.64 0.62
N VAL A 469 -15.81 3.32 0.36
CA VAL A 469 -14.96 3.10 -0.80
C VAL A 469 -13.52 3.44 -0.44
N THR A 470 -12.59 2.63 -0.93
CA THR A 470 -11.15 2.87 -0.82
C THR A 470 -10.53 2.69 -2.19
N VAL A 471 -9.74 3.67 -2.61
CA VAL A 471 -8.97 3.64 -3.84
C VAL A 471 -7.53 3.34 -3.50
N TYR A 472 -6.93 2.43 -4.27
CA TYR A 472 -5.50 2.18 -4.24
C TYR A 472 -4.92 2.43 -5.63
N ARG A 473 -4.11 3.48 -5.75
CA ARG A 473 -3.36 3.74 -6.97
C ARG A 473 -2.03 2.99 -6.92
N ASP A 474 -1.68 2.28 -7.98
CA ASP A 474 -0.38 1.60 -8.04
C ASP A 474 0.76 2.61 -7.83
N GLY A 475 1.76 2.22 -7.04
CA GLY A 475 2.85 3.11 -6.60
C GLY A 475 2.51 4.10 -5.47
N SER A 476 1.25 4.24 -5.03
CA SER A 476 0.89 5.16 -3.91
C SER A 476 1.35 4.65 -2.53
N ARG A 477 1.68 3.36 -2.41
CA ARG A 477 2.34 2.78 -1.22
C ARG A 477 3.46 1.85 -1.62
N SER A 478 4.56 1.91 -0.88
CA SER A 478 5.68 0.99 -1.07
C SER A 478 5.33 -0.43 -0.55
N GLY A 479 5.42 -1.42 -1.44
CA GLY A 479 5.51 -2.84 -1.07
C GLY A 479 4.19 -3.59 -0.78
N VAL A 480 3.02 -3.08 -1.18
CA VAL A 480 1.74 -3.79 -0.97
C VAL A 480 1.46 -4.77 -2.10
N LEU A 481 1.58 -4.32 -3.35
CA LEU A 481 1.48 -5.10 -4.59
C LEU A 481 2.40 -4.41 -5.60
N VAL A 482 3.43 -5.10 -6.10
CA VAL A 482 4.35 -4.54 -7.11
C VAL A 482 4.05 -5.23 -8.42
N ASN A 483 3.61 -4.46 -9.41
CA ASN A 483 3.52 -4.94 -10.77
C ASN A 483 4.95 -4.95 -11.36
N GLU A 484 5.53 -6.13 -11.58
CA GLU A 484 6.87 -6.25 -12.22
C GLU A 484 6.87 -5.85 -13.71
N GLN A 485 5.75 -5.30 -14.22
CA GLN A 485 5.64 -4.72 -15.56
C GLN A 485 6.13 -3.27 -15.67
N GLU A 486 6.73 -2.70 -14.62
CA GLU A 486 7.72 -1.65 -14.85
C GLU A 486 8.91 -2.30 -15.58
N ASN A 487 8.82 -2.31 -16.91
CA ASN A 487 9.98 -2.06 -17.73
C ASN A 487 10.69 -0.90 -17.06
N LYS A 488 11.79 -1.21 -16.40
CA LYS A 488 12.79 -0.24 -16.00
C LYS A 488 13.35 0.37 -17.29
N GLU A 489 12.59 1.24 -17.93
CA GLU A 489 13.14 2.53 -18.32
C GLU A 489 13.38 3.31 -17.02
N VAL A 490 14.24 2.76 -16.17
CA VAL A 490 15.05 3.60 -15.31
C VAL A 490 15.86 4.37 -16.33
N ALA A 491 15.53 5.64 -16.53
CA ALA A 491 16.47 6.58 -17.12
C ALA A 491 17.81 6.28 -16.43
N GLU A 492 18.78 5.75 -17.19
CA GLU A 492 20.07 5.23 -16.71
C GLU A 492 20.93 6.33 -16.04
N ASP A 493 20.35 7.49 -15.72
CA ASP A 493 21.02 8.76 -15.54
C ASP A 493 20.92 9.35 -14.14
N GLU A 494 20.28 8.67 -13.17
CA GLU A 494 20.25 9.16 -11.78
C GLU A 494 20.90 8.19 -10.77
N VAL A 495 21.94 8.68 -10.09
CA VAL A 495 22.55 8.04 -8.92
C VAL A 495 21.57 8.14 -7.75
N ARG A 496 20.81 7.07 -7.47
CA ARG A 496 19.87 6.99 -6.34
C ARG A 496 20.61 6.80 -5.00
N GLU A 497 20.15 7.46 -3.94
CA GLU A 497 20.76 7.45 -2.59
C GLU A 497 20.85 6.04 -1.94
N THR A 498 20.13 5.05 -2.47
CA THR A 498 20.00 3.70 -1.88
C THR A 498 20.77 2.61 -2.61
N THR A 499 21.33 2.87 -3.80
CA THR A 499 22.07 1.88 -4.62
C THR A 499 23.24 2.51 -5.35
N ALA A 500 24.47 2.09 -5.03
CA ALA A 500 25.67 2.58 -5.71
C ALA A 500 25.73 2.04 -7.15
N PRO A 501 25.87 2.90 -8.18
CA PRO A 501 25.95 2.45 -9.56
C PRO A 501 27.22 1.63 -9.77
N LYS A 502 27.12 0.58 -10.60
CA LYS A 502 28.23 -0.35 -10.89
C LYS A 502 29.38 0.42 -11.54
N ARG A 503 30.55 0.43 -10.89
CA ARG A 503 31.77 1.09 -11.39
C ARG A 503 32.18 0.46 -12.74
N PRO A 504 32.26 1.23 -13.85
CA PRO A 504 32.81 0.75 -15.10
C PRO A 504 34.27 0.27 -14.94
N PRO A 505 34.79 -0.60 -15.82
CA PRO A 505 36.18 -1.04 -15.78
C PRO A 505 37.17 0.13 -15.86
N VAL A 506 36.85 1.15 -16.64
CA VAL A 506 37.64 2.38 -16.82
C VAL A 506 36.74 3.58 -16.55
N ILE A 507 37.22 4.52 -15.74
CA ILE A 507 36.57 5.81 -15.54
C ILE A 507 37.52 6.95 -15.88
N GLU A 508 36.99 8.07 -16.35
CA GLU A 508 37.78 9.30 -16.54
C GLU A 508 38.19 9.86 -15.19
N ALA A 509 39.32 10.55 -15.12
CA ALA A 509 39.80 11.11 -13.87
C ALA A 509 40.58 12.41 -14.05
N ASP A 510 40.38 13.32 -13.09
CA ASP A 510 41.11 14.57 -12.99
C ASP A 510 42.21 14.48 -11.93
N ILE A 511 43.31 15.18 -12.17
CA ILE A 511 44.47 15.22 -11.28
C ILE A 511 44.57 16.61 -10.66
N LEU A 512 44.40 16.65 -9.34
CA LEU A 512 44.54 17.85 -8.54
C LEU A 512 45.78 17.74 -7.67
N ARG A 513 46.51 18.85 -7.51
CA ARG A 513 47.72 18.93 -6.71
C ARG A 513 47.50 19.95 -5.60
N PHE A 514 47.84 19.60 -4.37
CA PHE A 514 47.69 20.46 -3.20
C PHE A 514 48.85 20.26 -2.23
N GLN A 515 49.05 21.22 -1.32
CA GLN A 515 50.01 21.09 -0.23
C GLN A 515 49.32 20.51 1.01
N ASN A 516 49.98 19.54 1.63
CA ASN A 516 49.63 19.01 2.94
C ASN A 516 50.81 19.27 3.88
N ASN A 517 50.68 20.22 4.80
CA ASN A 517 51.82 20.79 5.54
C ASN A 517 52.94 21.23 4.57
N ASN A 518 54.16 20.69 4.72
CA ASN A 518 55.31 21.00 3.86
C ASN A 518 55.45 20.06 2.65
N GLU A 519 54.49 19.16 2.43
CA GLU A 519 54.58 18.10 1.42
C GLU A 519 53.64 18.36 0.24
N LYS A 520 54.07 17.96 -0.95
CA LYS A 520 53.23 18.03 -2.15
C LYS A 520 52.40 16.76 -2.26
N TRP A 521 51.09 16.92 -2.46
CA TRP A 521 50.12 15.83 -2.57
C TRP A 521 49.37 15.90 -3.90
N ILE A 522 48.89 14.73 -4.33
CA ILE A 522 48.07 14.56 -5.52
C ILE A 522 46.74 13.90 -5.11
N ALA A 523 45.64 14.37 -5.69
CA ALA A 523 44.34 13.70 -5.69
C ALA A 523 43.95 13.38 -7.14
N VAL A 524 43.66 12.10 -7.40
CA VAL A 524 43.06 11.62 -8.64
C VAL A 524 41.57 11.42 -8.36
N VAL A 525 40.73 12.26 -8.94
CA VAL A 525 39.28 12.23 -8.78
C VAL A 525 38.68 11.52 -9.99
N GLY A 526 38.22 10.29 -9.78
CA GLY A 526 37.50 9.52 -10.77
C GLY A 526 36.08 10.02 -10.96
N LEU A 527 35.70 10.26 -12.21
CA LEU A 527 34.40 10.79 -12.61
C LEU A 527 33.55 9.69 -13.23
N LEU A 528 32.28 9.62 -12.80
CA LEU A 528 31.26 8.83 -13.47
C LEU A 528 30.21 9.79 -14.02
N LYS A 529 30.06 9.82 -15.34
CA LYS A 529 29.15 10.76 -16.05
C LYS A 529 29.33 12.23 -15.60
N GLY A 530 30.57 12.67 -15.42
CA GLY A 530 30.92 14.05 -15.01
C GLY A 530 30.82 14.36 -13.52
N ARG A 531 30.32 13.44 -12.67
CA ARG A 531 30.23 13.62 -11.21
C ARG A 531 31.35 12.87 -10.49
N PRO A 532 31.95 13.42 -9.40
CA PRO A 532 32.92 12.70 -8.59
C PRO A 532 32.35 11.38 -8.04
N TYR A 533 33.03 10.27 -8.36
CA TYR A 533 32.64 8.92 -7.98
C TYR A 533 33.62 8.29 -7.01
N GLU A 534 34.93 8.47 -7.23
CA GLU A 534 35.96 7.95 -6.34
C GLU A 534 37.16 8.90 -6.27
N VAL A 535 37.86 8.90 -5.14
CA VAL A 535 39.02 9.76 -4.91
C VAL A 535 40.20 8.89 -4.46
N PHE A 536 41.32 9.02 -5.15
CA PHE A 536 42.61 8.45 -4.77
C PHE A 536 43.56 9.59 -4.41
N THR A 537 44.30 9.50 -3.32
CA THR A 537 45.19 10.60 -2.92
C THR A 537 46.41 10.14 -2.15
N GLY A 538 47.54 10.81 -2.38
CA GLY A 538 48.82 10.51 -1.75
C GLY A 538 49.90 11.56 -1.97
N ARG A 539 51.06 11.34 -1.33
CA ARG A 539 52.27 12.18 -1.46
C ARG A 539 52.81 12.08 -2.89
N ALA A 540 53.12 13.22 -3.51
CA ALA A 540 53.61 13.29 -4.89
C ALA A 540 55.01 12.66 -5.07
N GLU A 541 55.79 12.56 -4.00
CA GLU A 541 57.14 11.98 -4.01
C GLU A 541 57.12 10.44 -3.90
N ASP A 542 56.16 9.89 -3.14
CA ASP A 542 56.01 8.43 -2.94
C ASP A 542 55.03 7.79 -3.94
N SER A 543 54.12 8.59 -4.50
CA SER A 543 53.05 8.15 -5.39
C SER A 543 53.24 8.75 -6.78
N PHE A 544 53.64 7.89 -7.73
CA PHE A 544 53.57 8.08 -9.18
C PHE A 544 54.15 9.40 -9.70
N LEU A 545 55.24 9.31 -10.46
CA LEU A 545 55.80 10.44 -11.21
C LEU A 545 54.86 10.86 -12.34
N ILE A 546 53.73 11.49 -12.00
CA ILE A 546 52.79 12.07 -12.95
C ILE A 546 53.34 13.45 -13.33
N PRO A 547 53.79 13.66 -14.58
CA PRO A 547 54.37 14.92 -14.99
C PRO A 547 53.43 16.10 -14.70
N PRO A 548 53.94 17.27 -14.27
CA PRO A 548 53.09 18.42 -13.90
C PRO A 548 52.12 18.89 -14.98
N TYR A 549 52.40 18.60 -16.26
CA TYR A 549 51.53 18.96 -17.39
C TYR A 549 50.27 18.08 -17.49
N VAL A 550 50.26 16.91 -16.87
CA VAL A 550 49.11 15.99 -16.90
C VAL A 550 48.08 16.45 -15.89
N LYS A 551 46.90 16.85 -16.40
CA LYS A 551 45.74 17.29 -15.62
C LYS A 551 44.58 16.29 -15.63
N THR A 552 44.51 15.42 -16.64
CA THR A 552 43.45 14.44 -16.83
C THR A 552 44.01 13.07 -17.23
N GLY A 553 43.23 12.02 -17.03
CA GLY A 553 43.56 10.65 -17.41
C GLY A 553 42.39 9.70 -17.15
N SER A 554 42.68 8.42 -16.90
CA SER A 554 41.67 7.41 -16.62
C SER A 554 42.13 6.44 -15.54
N VAL A 555 41.21 5.98 -14.68
CA VAL A 555 41.47 4.97 -13.64
C VAL A 555 40.87 3.62 -14.05
N ILE A 556 41.73 2.62 -14.20
CA ILE A 556 41.40 1.27 -14.64
C ILE A 556 41.38 0.33 -13.44
N LYS A 557 40.32 -0.44 -13.25
CA LYS A 557 40.25 -1.48 -12.19
C LYS A 557 40.62 -2.85 -12.77
N ASN A 558 41.72 -3.40 -12.31
CA ASN A 558 42.26 -4.71 -12.66
C ASN A 558 42.23 -5.66 -11.44
N ARG A 559 42.47 -6.95 -11.68
CA ARG A 559 42.72 -7.96 -10.63
C ARG A 559 44.13 -8.52 -10.79
N THR A 560 44.80 -8.72 -9.66
CA THR A 560 46.08 -9.45 -9.60
C THR A 560 45.86 -10.95 -9.78
N GLU A 561 46.92 -11.70 -10.09
CA GLU A 561 46.87 -13.17 -10.20
C GLU A 561 46.41 -13.84 -8.89
N GLU A 562 46.63 -13.21 -7.74
CA GLU A 562 46.13 -13.62 -6.42
C GLU A 562 44.67 -13.18 -6.13
N GLY A 563 43.95 -12.61 -7.11
CA GLY A 563 42.55 -12.21 -6.97
C GLY A 563 42.31 -10.87 -6.26
N LYS A 564 43.34 -10.17 -5.77
CA LYS A 564 43.20 -8.83 -5.15
C LYS A 564 42.96 -7.75 -6.20
N SER A 565 42.05 -6.81 -5.92
CA SER A 565 41.77 -5.67 -6.81
C SER A 565 42.94 -4.68 -6.85
N ARG A 566 43.31 -4.24 -8.06
CA ARG A 566 44.38 -3.27 -8.36
C ARG A 566 43.79 -2.12 -9.18
N TYR A 567 44.16 -0.88 -8.87
CA TYR A 567 43.74 0.29 -9.63
C TYR A 567 44.94 0.87 -10.37
N ASP A 568 44.84 1.11 -11.66
CA ASP A 568 45.93 1.61 -12.50
C ASP A 568 45.51 2.98 -13.09
N PHE A 569 46.44 3.93 -13.17
CA PHE A 569 46.20 5.24 -13.78
C PHE A 569 46.79 5.29 -15.18
N GLN A 570 46.00 5.74 -16.18
CA GLN A 570 46.46 5.87 -17.55
C GLN A 570 46.31 7.31 -18.04
N TYR A 571 47.33 7.84 -18.72
CA TYR A 571 47.28 9.16 -19.37
C TYR A 571 47.99 9.12 -20.72
N LYS A 572 47.81 10.17 -21.54
CA LYS A 572 48.54 10.36 -22.80
C LYS A 572 49.70 11.32 -22.60
N ASP A 573 50.88 10.97 -23.08
CA ASP A 573 52.02 11.89 -23.09
C ASP A 573 51.88 12.98 -24.17
N ARG A 574 52.91 13.84 -24.30
CA ARG A 574 52.90 14.96 -25.28
C ARG A 574 52.84 14.48 -26.74
N ASP A 575 53.29 13.27 -27.01
CA ASP A 575 53.33 12.67 -28.34
C ASP A 575 52.12 11.76 -28.62
N GLY A 576 51.19 11.66 -27.65
CA GLY A 576 49.93 10.93 -27.77
C GLY A 576 50.01 9.44 -27.38
N TYR A 577 51.15 8.96 -26.90
CA TYR A 577 51.31 7.57 -26.44
C TYR A 577 50.66 7.36 -25.08
N ARG A 578 50.06 6.19 -24.89
CA ARG A 578 49.40 5.81 -23.62
C ARG A 578 50.44 5.34 -22.62
N ILE A 579 50.58 6.06 -21.53
CA ILE A 579 51.39 5.68 -20.37
C ILE A 579 50.46 5.14 -19.29
N THR A 580 50.71 3.91 -18.84
CA THR A 580 49.95 3.29 -17.75
C THR A 580 50.84 3.12 -16.53
N ILE A 581 50.36 3.65 -15.42
CA ILE A 581 50.96 3.60 -14.11
C ILE A 581 50.19 2.59 -13.28
N ASN A 582 50.84 1.47 -12.96
CA ASN A 582 50.19 0.37 -12.26
C ASN A 582 50.15 0.59 -10.74
N GLY A 583 48.99 0.30 -10.12
CA GLY A 583 48.88 0.13 -8.68
C GLY A 583 48.67 1.39 -7.83
N LEU A 584 47.83 2.33 -8.26
CA LEU A 584 47.35 3.52 -7.52
C LEU A 584 47.23 3.28 -6.02
N SER A 585 46.55 2.21 -5.62
CA SER A 585 46.25 1.90 -4.22
C SER A 585 47.44 1.44 -3.35
N ARG A 586 48.62 1.19 -3.94
CA ARG A 586 49.79 0.63 -3.23
C ARG A 586 50.75 1.70 -2.70
N SER A 587 50.65 2.93 -3.19
CA SER A 587 51.57 4.04 -2.90
C SER A 587 51.09 4.96 -1.77
N PHE A 588 49.93 4.67 -1.18
CA PHE A 588 49.29 5.51 -0.19
C PHE A 588 49.48 4.95 1.20
N ASP A 589 49.83 5.85 2.13
CA ASP A 589 49.79 5.55 3.56
C ASP A 589 48.40 5.01 3.94
N GLN A 590 48.40 3.92 4.72
CA GLN A 590 47.20 3.13 5.01
C GLN A 590 46.12 3.95 5.71
N GLU A 591 46.50 4.97 6.50
CA GLU A 591 45.56 5.82 7.23
C GLU A 591 44.78 6.72 6.27
N PHE A 592 45.47 7.45 5.39
CA PHE A 592 44.86 8.33 4.39
C PHE A 592 44.02 7.57 3.36
N TRP A 593 44.47 6.36 3.00
CA TRP A 593 43.75 5.50 2.06
C TRP A 593 42.38 5.04 2.61
N ASN A 594 42.29 4.77 3.91
CA ASN A 594 41.02 4.39 4.53
C ASN A 594 40.00 5.54 4.50
N TYR A 595 40.43 6.77 4.76
CA TYR A 595 39.57 7.95 4.63
C TYR A 595 39.17 8.22 3.16
N ALA A 596 40.09 8.08 2.21
CA ALA A 596 39.79 8.21 0.79
C ALA A 596 38.74 7.16 0.31
N LYS A 597 38.83 5.93 0.81
CA LYS A 597 37.81 4.88 0.57
C LYS A 597 36.45 5.23 1.16
N LEU A 598 36.41 5.79 2.38
CA LEU A 598 35.18 6.23 3.03
C LEU A 598 34.50 7.34 2.22
N ILE A 599 35.26 8.37 1.84
CA ILE A 599 34.81 9.47 0.98
C ILE A 599 34.29 8.94 -0.36
N SER A 600 35.03 8.03 -0.99
CA SER A 600 34.60 7.36 -2.22
C SER A 600 33.33 6.53 -1.99
N GLY A 601 33.12 5.94 -0.82
CA GLY A 601 31.87 5.25 -0.47
C GLY A 601 30.69 6.21 -0.46
N VAL A 602 30.84 7.34 0.23
CA VAL A 602 29.82 8.40 0.32
C VAL A 602 29.44 8.94 -1.05
N LEU A 603 30.42 9.24 -1.90
CA LEU A 603 30.20 9.71 -3.27
C LEU A 603 29.48 8.66 -4.13
N ARG A 604 29.86 7.38 -3.99
CA ARG A 604 29.24 6.26 -4.71
C ARG A 604 27.78 6.03 -4.36
N HIS A 605 27.40 6.30 -3.12
CA HIS A 605 26.01 6.16 -2.66
C HIS A 605 25.16 7.41 -2.93
N GLY A 606 25.60 8.31 -3.83
CA GLY A 606 24.74 9.36 -4.37
C GLY A 606 24.56 10.59 -3.48
N MET A 607 25.23 10.67 -2.33
CA MET A 607 25.14 11.83 -1.42
C MET A 607 25.33 13.13 -2.20
N PRO A 608 24.45 14.14 -2.02
CA PRO A 608 24.64 15.46 -2.62
C PRO A 608 26.04 16.00 -2.33
N LEU A 609 26.74 16.49 -3.36
CA LEU A 609 28.17 16.83 -3.24
C LEU A 609 28.42 17.92 -2.19
N VAL A 610 27.48 18.84 -2.04
CA VAL A 610 27.47 19.89 -1.01
C VAL A 610 27.48 19.27 0.39
N SER A 611 26.60 18.31 0.65
CA SER A 611 26.53 17.57 1.93
C SER A 611 27.76 16.72 2.18
N ALA A 612 28.31 16.08 1.14
CA ALA A 612 29.54 15.29 1.26
C ALA A 612 30.75 16.18 1.61
N VAL A 613 30.87 17.35 0.97
CA VAL A 613 31.91 18.34 1.26
C VAL A 613 31.81 18.88 2.67
N ASP A 614 30.59 19.18 3.13
CA ASP A 614 30.30 19.64 4.49
C ASP A 614 30.72 18.60 5.53
N MET A 615 30.27 17.36 5.36
CA MET A 615 30.60 16.25 6.26
C MET A 615 32.12 16.02 6.35
N ILE A 616 32.85 16.11 5.23
CA ILE A 616 34.32 15.97 5.23
C ILE A 616 34.97 17.18 5.92
N SER A 617 34.43 18.38 5.73
CA SER A 617 34.90 19.62 6.36
C SER A 617 34.75 19.59 7.89
N ASP A 618 33.77 18.86 8.42
CA ASP A 618 33.53 18.74 9.85
C ASP A 618 34.32 17.62 10.54
N LEU A 619 35.06 16.78 9.80
CA LEU A 619 35.87 15.71 10.38
C LEU A 619 37.04 16.29 11.21
N HIS A 620 36.99 16.16 12.53
CA HIS A 620 38.11 16.50 13.42
C HIS A 620 39.03 15.29 13.62
N LEU A 621 40.18 15.29 12.94
CA LEU A 621 41.13 14.18 12.98
C LEU A 621 42.24 14.47 14.00
N ASN A 622 42.74 13.44 14.68
CA ASN A 622 43.66 13.59 15.81
C ASN A 622 45.08 14.10 15.42
N HIS A 623 45.43 14.06 14.13
CA HIS A 623 46.72 14.55 13.61
C HIS A 623 46.56 15.78 12.73
N GLU A 624 47.46 16.75 12.89
CA GLU A 624 47.48 18.00 12.10
C GLU A 624 47.60 17.73 10.60
N SER A 625 48.46 16.77 10.19
CA SER A 625 48.64 16.34 8.80
C SER A 625 47.39 15.73 8.16
N LEU A 626 46.47 15.17 8.95
CA LEU A 626 45.19 14.66 8.46
C LEU A 626 44.18 15.79 8.24
N ASN A 627 44.20 16.81 9.11
CA ASN A 627 43.31 17.97 8.98
C ASN A 627 43.68 18.82 7.76
N THR A 628 44.97 19.06 7.51
CA THR A 628 45.45 19.77 6.32
C THR A 628 45.22 18.97 5.03
N TRP A 629 45.31 17.65 5.08
CA TRP A 629 44.97 16.75 3.98
C TRP A 629 43.49 16.83 3.61
N LYS A 630 42.61 16.71 4.61
CA LYS A 630 41.15 16.82 4.44
C LYS A 630 40.79 18.11 3.71
N ASN A 631 41.41 19.22 4.07
CA ASN A 631 41.17 20.52 3.45
C ASN A 631 41.58 20.52 1.96
N GLY A 632 42.61 19.76 1.60
CA GLY A 632 43.01 19.51 0.22
C GLY A 632 41.95 18.74 -0.58
N VAL A 633 41.39 17.67 0.00
CA VAL A 633 40.33 16.87 -0.62
C VAL A 633 39.04 17.67 -0.77
N VAL A 634 38.66 18.44 0.26
CA VAL A 634 37.52 19.38 0.23
C VAL A 634 37.64 20.36 -0.92
N ARG A 635 38.82 21.01 -1.08
CA ARG A 635 39.07 21.92 -2.20
C ARG A 635 38.99 21.22 -3.56
N ALA A 636 39.39 19.96 -3.64
CA ALA A 636 39.28 19.20 -4.88
C ALA A 636 37.83 18.91 -5.26
N LEU A 637 37.00 18.52 -4.29
CA LEU A 637 35.60 18.20 -4.52
C LEU A 637 34.74 19.44 -4.78
N LYS A 638 35.04 20.59 -4.14
CA LYS A 638 34.30 21.86 -4.35
C LYS A 638 34.25 22.31 -5.81
N ARG A 639 35.25 21.94 -6.64
CA ARG A 639 35.29 22.30 -8.06
C ARG A 639 34.19 21.66 -8.92
N TYR A 640 33.54 20.63 -8.39
CA TYR A 640 32.45 19.92 -9.08
C TYR A 640 31.07 20.34 -8.56
N ILE A 641 30.99 21.32 -7.65
CA ILE A 641 29.73 21.93 -7.24
C ILE A 641 29.35 22.97 -8.31
N PRO A 642 28.18 22.85 -8.97
CA PRO A 642 27.75 23.83 -9.96
C PRO A 642 27.60 25.24 -9.37
N ASP A 643 28.01 26.25 -10.12
CA ASP A 643 27.79 27.65 -9.75
C ASP A 643 26.28 27.93 -9.65
N GLY A 644 25.87 28.70 -8.64
CA GLY A 644 24.46 28.96 -8.35
C GLY A 644 23.81 28.00 -7.33
N THR A 645 24.54 26.99 -6.84
CA THR A 645 24.02 26.07 -5.80
C THR A 645 23.82 26.80 -4.46
N LYS A 646 22.59 26.83 -3.95
CA LYS A 646 22.22 27.47 -2.66
C LYS A 646 22.74 26.67 -1.46
N TRP A 647 23.16 27.38 -0.42
CA TRP A 647 23.61 26.78 0.85
C TRP A 647 22.55 26.98 1.94
N GLU A 648 21.78 25.94 2.24
CA GLU A 648 20.59 26.03 3.12
C GLU A 648 20.89 25.95 4.63
N LYS A 649 22.16 25.75 5.04
CA LYS A 649 22.52 25.48 6.45
C LYS A 649 22.86 26.73 7.29
N GLU A 650 23.34 27.80 6.67
CA GLU A 650 23.78 29.01 7.40
C GLU A 650 23.31 30.27 6.66
N THR A 651 22.93 31.31 7.40
CA THR A 651 22.76 32.66 6.85
C THR A 651 24.10 33.38 6.73
N CYS A 652 24.19 34.38 5.85
CA CYS A 652 25.40 35.16 5.68
C CYS A 652 25.85 35.78 7.01
N GLN A 653 27.05 35.45 7.49
CA GLN A 653 27.57 35.97 8.76
C GLN A 653 27.75 37.50 8.77
N ASN A 654 27.82 38.13 7.59
CA ASN A 654 27.98 39.58 7.47
C ASN A 654 26.64 40.35 7.43
N CYS A 655 25.58 39.79 6.82
CA CYS A 655 24.31 40.51 6.64
C CYS A 655 23.07 39.77 7.18
N GLY A 656 23.21 38.54 7.67
CA GLY A 656 22.15 37.73 8.26
C GLY A 656 21.13 37.16 7.26
N GLU A 657 21.28 37.41 5.96
CA GLU A 657 20.34 36.95 4.93
C GLU A 657 20.68 35.53 4.41
N ASP A 658 19.63 34.80 4.00
CA ASP A 658 19.70 33.47 3.40
C ASP A 658 19.97 33.54 1.88
N SER A 659 21.13 34.10 1.53
CA SER A 659 21.52 34.36 0.14
C SER A 659 22.94 33.91 -0.18
N LEU A 660 23.41 32.88 0.53
CA LEU A 660 24.71 32.25 0.29
C LEU A 660 24.62 31.24 -0.85
N VAL A 661 25.48 31.42 -1.85
CA VAL A 661 25.50 30.63 -3.08
C VAL A 661 26.93 30.26 -3.44
N TYR A 662 27.16 29.07 -3.98
CA TYR A 662 28.47 28.70 -4.52
C TYR A 662 28.73 29.38 -5.87
N GLU A 663 29.86 30.08 -5.99
CA GLU A 663 30.40 30.57 -7.26
C GLU A 663 31.92 30.40 -7.30
N GLU A 664 32.44 29.86 -8.40
CA GLU A 664 33.85 29.56 -8.63
C GLU A 664 34.48 28.71 -7.50
N GLY A 665 33.67 27.84 -6.87
CA GLY A 665 34.09 26.98 -5.76
C GLY A 665 34.16 27.67 -4.39
N CYS A 666 33.68 28.90 -4.26
CA CYS A 666 33.56 29.63 -2.99
C CYS A 666 32.11 29.98 -2.62
N LEU A 667 31.81 30.10 -1.32
CA LEU A 667 30.53 30.60 -0.83
C LEU A 667 30.49 32.13 -0.89
N ASN A 668 29.62 32.68 -1.73
CA ASN A 668 29.41 34.12 -1.90
C ASN A 668 27.98 34.50 -1.51
N CYS A 669 27.83 35.56 -0.71
CA CYS A 669 26.54 36.14 -0.39
C CYS A 669 26.09 37.06 -1.53
N LYS A 670 24.97 36.74 -2.17
CA LYS A 670 24.39 37.58 -3.24
C LYS A 670 23.83 38.90 -2.74
N SER A 671 23.45 39.00 -1.47
CA SER A 671 22.89 40.24 -0.92
C SER A 671 23.95 41.27 -0.53
N CYS A 672 25.10 40.85 0.01
CA CYS A 672 26.11 41.79 0.52
C CYS A 672 27.50 41.62 -0.09
N GLY A 673 27.69 40.68 -1.03
CA GLY A 673 28.98 40.44 -1.69
C GLY A 673 30.07 39.83 -0.80
N HIS A 674 29.73 39.38 0.41
CA HIS A 674 30.69 38.75 1.31
C HIS A 674 31.06 37.34 0.80
N SER A 675 32.36 37.05 0.72
CA SER A 675 32.88 35.75 0.29
C SER A 675 33.59 35.06 1.45
N LYS A 676 33.25 33.81 1.73
CA LYS A 676 33.81 33.03 2.86
C LYS A 676 35.25 32.55 2.58
N CYS A 677 35.80 32.80 1.40
CA CYS A 677 37.17 32.45 1.01
C CYS A 677 38.11 33.66 0.90
N SER A 678 37.62 34.87 1.22
CA SER A 678 38.38 36.12 1.24
C SER A 678 38.98 36.43 2.60
#